data_AF-A0A956BP80-F1
#
_entry.id   AF-A0A956BP80-F1
#
_cell.length_a   1.000
_cell.length_b   1.000
_cell.length_c   1.000
_cell.angle_alpha   90.00
_cell.angle_beta   90.00
_cell.angle_gamma   90.00
#
_symmetry.space_group_name_H-M   'P 1'
#
loop_
_entity.id
_entity.type
_entity.pdbx_description
1 polymer ?
#
loop_
_entity_poly.entity_id
_entity_poly.type
_entity_poly.pdbx_seq_one_letter_code
_entity_poly.pdbx_strand_id
1 'polypeptide(L)'
;MNLPPSVHAVVEAAGLGPIAQKALAGERLDDADAITLFESPDVVAIGLLANVVREHLHGEVSWFNRNQHINATNVCEASCIFCSFSRLKTGDDAAYTMTFDQALDRLKALRDTFVSEVHIVNGLNPDLPFDYYPGLLKALKAERPDLHIKGFTAVEIHYYAQKYGMTVPDVLEHLRAAGLDSLPGGGAEIFADRARRKLCHDKVDSDGWLDIHRTAHRMGFRTNATMLFGSIETLEERVDHMRRLRELQDETGGFQTFIPLKFHNENNRLRNVAETTDTDCWKTLAIARLYLDNFPHIKAYWPMMGIQVAQVAQMLGVSDIDGTVREERIYHMAGAKTPQGLTRPELIALIERAGRKALERDTLYGIAAETPALLEVSGPAAPTRIAGVGYLNAWPLTAFIDREKHTVLEDVPSAIATTLAEGSVDVALVPVAAILTEGDWRVVPGMAIGADGPVESVLLVAETEPEQWTEVLLDGESRTSAVLAQILLTKGPLAARVGELTFRRVGPGEAVPAAGGTVAAMVIGDRARDLPGRLGVRFDLPEVWKAWTGLPFVFAVWAGRPGLDPRIGGDLREAARRGRAAIAERFTGADRTYLQDRLRYDLDDRALMGLRRFAALGREAGFFTHGDVQLLGPESD
;
A
#
# COMPACT_ATOMS: atom_id res chain seq x y z
N MET A 1 7.01 20.91 -23.43
CA MET A 1 7.39 21.23 -22.03
C MET A 1 8.23 22.51 -22.04
N ASN A 2 8.18 23.36 -20.99
CA ASN A 2 9.00 24.59 -20.92
C ASN A 2 10.00 24.49 -19.78
N LEU A 3 11.26 24.86 -20.03
CA LEU A 3 12.26 25.00 -18.97
C LEU A 3 12.11 26.34 -18.25
N PRO A 4 12.23 26.38 -16.91
CA PRO A 4 12.48 27.62 -16.21
C PRO A 4 13.72 28.34 -16.80
N PRO A 5 13.73 29.67 -16.92
CA PRO A 5 14.85 30.40 -17.52
C PRO A 5 16.22 30.11 -16.88
N SER A 6 16.24 29.87 -15.56
CA SER A 6 17.44 29.48 -14.82
C SER A 6 17.96 28.10 -15.22
N VAL A 7 17.07 27.13 -15.44
CA VAL A 7 17.43 25.78 -15.88
C VAL A 7 17.90 25.80 -17.33
N HIS A 8 17.21 26.55 -18.19
CA HIS A 8 17.59 26.73 -19.59
C HIS A 8 19.03 27.25 -19.71
N ALA A 9 19.41 28.27 -18.95
CA ALA A 9 20.77 28.80 -18.96
C ALA A 9 21.84 27.77 -18.53
N VAL A 10 21.55 26.93 -17.54
CA VAL A 10 22.47 25.86 -17.08
C VAL A 10 22.65 24.79 -18.15
N VAL A 11 21.55 24.37 -18.79
CA VAL A 11 21.56 23.35 -19.85
C VAL A 11 22.30 23.84 -21.10
N GLU A 12 22.08 25.09 -21.51
CA GLU A 12 22.81 25.71 -22.62
C GLU A 12 24.31 25.84 -22.32
N ALA A 13 24.67 26.28 -21.11
CA ALA A 13 26.08 26.40 -20.70
C ALA A 13 26.81 25.05 -20.68
N ALA A 14 26.08 23.96 -20.41
CA ALA A 14 26.59 22.58 -20.48
C ALA A 14 26.68 22.02 -21.92
N GLY A 15 26.29 22.80 -22.94
CA GLY A 15 26.25 22.37 -24.33
C GLY A 15 25.13 21.37 -24.66
N LEU A 16 24.12 21.25 -23.79
CA LEU A 16 23.03 20.28 -23.92
C LEU A 16 21.76 20.87 -24.56
N GLY A 17 21.81 22.10 -25.07
CA GLY A 17 20.69 22.81 -25.70
C GLY A 17 19.95 22.01 -26.77
N PRO A 18 20.64 21.43 -27.78
CA PRO A 18 19.98 20.63 -28.82
C PRO A 18 19.24 19.39 -28.27
N ILE A 19 19.83 18.70 -27.29
CA ILE A 19 19.22 17.52 -26.64
C ILE A 19 18.01 17.95 -25.81
N ALA A 20 18.12 19.08 -25.10
CA ALA A 20 17.03 19.64 -24.33
C ALA A 20 15.85 20.05 -25.22
N GLN A 21 16.10 20.65 -26.38
CA GLN A 21 15.05 21.00 -27.33
C GLN A 21 14.26 19.75 -27.76
N LYS A 22 14.95 18.67 -28.16
CA LYS A 22 14.32 17.39 -28.50
C LYS A 22 13.48 16.85 -27.33
N ALA A 23 14.09 16.72 -26.16
CA ALA A 23 13.42 16.17 -24.97
C ALA A 23 12.18 16.98 -24.57
N LEU A 24 12.23 18.32 -24.62
CA LEU A 24 11.11 19.20 -24.28
C LEU A 24 9.99 19.21 -25.31
N ALA A 25 10.32 18.93 -26.57
CA ALA A 25 9.35 18.72 -27.65
C ALA A 25 8.71 17.33 -27.60
N GLY A 26 9.17 16.44 -26.71
CA GLY A 26 8.75 15.04 -26.67
C GLY A 26 9.31 14.20 -27.81
N GLU A 27 10.38 14.67 -28.45
CA GLU A 27 11.09 13.94 -29.49
C GLU A 27 12.01 12.88 -28.86
N ARG A 28 12.06 11.70 -29.48
CA ARG A 28 12.88 10.59 -29.02
C ARG A 28 14.37 10.92 -29.19
N LEU A 29 15.14 10.74 -28.12
CA LEU A 29 16.59 10.86 -28.16
C LEU A 29 17.24 9.64 -28.84
N ASP A 30 18.22 9.91 -29.67
CA ASP A 30 19.02 8.89 -30.35
C ASP A 30 20.24 8.45 -29.50
N ASP A 31 20.96 7.44 -29.99
CA ASP A 31 22.11 6.88 -29.27
C ASP A 31 23.24 7.90 -29.11
N ALA A 32 23.43 8.81 -30.07
CA ALA A 32 24.45 9.84 -30.01
C ALA A 32 24.10 10.91 -28.97
N ASP A 33 22.82 11.27 -28.83
CA ASP A 33 22.33 12.11 -27.74
C ASP A 33 22.64 11.47 -26.37
N ALA A 34 22.36 10.17 -26.22
CA ALA A 34 22.61 9.44 -24.97
C ALA A 34 24.11 9.39 -24.61
N ILE A 35 24.97 9.11 -25.59
CA ILE A 35 26.43 9.13 -25.39
C ILE A 35 26.90 10.53 -25.01
N THR A 36 26.44 11.57 -25.70
CA THR A 36 26.76 12.97 -25.35
C THR A 36 26.39 13.29 -23.90
N LEU A 37 25.23 12.83 -23.42
CA LEU A 37 24.84 13.00 -22.01
C LEU A 37 25.76 12.23 -21.05
N PHE A 38 26.13 10.98 -21.38
CA PHE A 38 27.04 10.22 -20.53
C PHE A 38 28.45 10.83 -20.47
N GLU A 39 28.93 11.44 -21.55
CA GLU A 39 30.25 12.07 -21.61
C GLU A 39 30.27 13.48 -20.97
N SER A 40 29.13 14.18 -20.93
CA SER A 40 29.04 15.53 -20.36
C SER A 40 29.41 15.57 -18.87
N PRO A 41 30.29 16.47 -18.39
CA PRO A 41 30.65 16.53 -16.97
C PRO A 41 29.52 17.08 -16.08
N ASP A 42 28.50 17.71 -16.66
CA ASP A 42 27.49 18.48 -15.94
C ASP A 42 26.28 17.64 -15.50
N VAL A 43 26.49 16.78 -14.49
CA VAL A 43 25.42 15.95 -13.90
C VAL A 43 24.20 16.76 -13.45
N VAL A 44 24.41 17.99 -13.00
CA VAL A 44 23.33 18.90 -12.58
C VAL A 44 22.47 19.30 -13.78
N ALA A 45 23.07 19.65 -14.92
CA ALA A 45 22.32 20.03 -16.12
C ALA A 45 21.48 18.86 -16.64
N ILE A 46 22.07 17.67 -16.71
CA ILE A 46 21.40 16.42 -17.11
C ILE A 46 20.24 16.12 -16.16
N GLY A 47 20.50 16.18 -14.86
CA GLY A 47 19.51 15.91 -13.82
C GLY A 47 18.34 16.88 -13.83
N LEU A 48 18.58 18.19 -13.99
CA LEU A 48 17.53 19.20 -14.10
C LEU A 48 16.66 18.99 -15.35
N LEU A 49 17.27 18.64 -16.49
CA LEU A 49 16.52 18.31 -17.71
C LEU A 49 15.65 17.06 -17.50
N ALA A 50 16.21 15.99 -16.93
CA ALA A 50 15.47 14.78 -16.59
C ALA A 50 14.35 15.03 -15.59
N ASN A 51 14.56 15.96 -14.65
CA ASN A 51 13.57 16.35 -13.66
C ASN A 51 12.33 16.99 -14.29
N VAL A 52 12.52 17.85 -15.30
CA VAL A 52 11.40 18.47 -16.03
C VAL A 52 10.55 17.41 -16.74
N VAL A 53 11.19 16.42 -17.37
CA VAL A 53 10.48 15.30 -18.00
C VAL A 53 9.74 14.46 -16.96
N ARG A 54 10.38 14.18 -15.82
CA ARG A 54 9.75 13.46 -14.69
C ARG A 54 8.53 14.20 -14.13
N GLU A 55 8.62 15.52 -13.95
CA GLU A 55 7.50 16.33 -13.44
C GLU A 55 6.37 16.43 -14.45
N HIS A 56 6.67 16.44 -15.75
CA HIS A 56 5.64 16.35 -16.77
C HIS A 56 4.86 15.04 -16.70
N LEU A 57 5.54 13.91 -16.44
CA LEU A 57 4.93 12.58 -16.37
C LEU A 57 4.25 12.27 -15.03
N HIS A 58 4.73 12.83 -13.93
CA HIS A 58 4.35 12.40 -12.58
C HIS A 58 4.05 13.54 -11.60
N GLY A 59 4.13 14.81 -12.03
CA GLY A 59 4.01 15.96 -11.15
C GLY A 59 5.03 15.89 -10.01
N GLU A 60 4.56 16.08 -8.78
CA GLU A 60 5.38 16.01 -7.56
C GLU A 60 5.46 14.60 -6.96
N VAL A 61 4.71 13.63 -7.51
CA VAL A 61 4.51 12.31 -6.90
C VAL A 61 5.73 11.43 -7.07
N SER A 62 6.23 10.86 -5.98
CA SER A 62 7.22 9.79 -5.95
C SER A 62 6.61 8.54 -5.32
N TRP A 63 6.75 7.43 -6.04
CA TRP A 63 6.13 6.15 -5.71
C TRP A 63 7.00 5.30 -4.78
N PHE A 64 6.35 4.55 -3.90
CA PHE A 64 6.96 3.46 -3.14
C PHE A 64 5.93 2.35 -2.86
N ASN A 65 6.34 1.15 -2.48
CA ASN A 65 5.43 0.10 -1.98
C ASN A 65 5.93 -0.56 -0.68
N ARG A 66 5.11 -1.47 -0.13
CA ARG A 66 5.47 -2.29 1.03
C ARG A 66 5.77 -3.71 0.55
N ASN A 67 7.06 -4.02 0.38
CA ASN A 67 7.52 -5.28 -0.18
C ASN A 67 8.49 -6.05 0.76
N GLN A 68 8.56 -7.36 0.56
CA GLN A 68 9.49 -8.28 1.22
C GLN A 68 10.17 -9.17 0.19
N HIS A 69 11.42 -9.54 0.44
CA HIS A 69 12.13 -10.54 -0.36
C HIS A 69 12.03 -11.93 0.27
N ILE A 70 11.77 -12.94 -0.56
CA ILE A 70 11.90 -14.36 -0.21
C ILE A 70 12.82 -15.02 -1.24
N ASN A 71 14.09 -15.19 -0.87
CA ASN A 71 15.06 -15.94 -1.67
C ASN A 71 15.08 -17.39 -1.19
N ALA A 72 14.20 -18.24 -1.71
CA ALA A 72 13.93 -19.60 -1.22
C ALA A 72 15.15 -20.53 -1.33
N THR A 73 16.05 -20.31 -2.28
CA THR A 73 17.34 -21.02 -2.34
C THR A 73 18.43 -20.11 -2.88
N ASN A 74 19.64 -20.27 -2.34
CA ASN A 74 20.86 -19.64 -2.88
C ASN A 74 21.75 -20.65 -3.62
N VAL A 75 21.33 -21.92 -3.74
CA VAL A 75 22.01 -22.91 -4.58
C VAL A 75 21.75 -22.57 -6.04
N CYS A 76 22.81 -22.45 -6.84
CA CYS A 76 22.75 -21.96 -8.20
C CYS A 76 23.84 -22.62 -9.05
N GLU A 77 23.46 -23.29 -10.13
CA GLU A 77 24.44 -23.86 -11.07
C GLU A 77 25.20 -22.79 -11.88
N ALA A 78 24.61 -21.58 -12.03
CA ALA A 78 25.28 -20.47 -12.70
C ALA A 78 26.41 -19.87 -11.84
N SER A 79 27.52 -19.54 -12.49
CA SER A 79 28.81 -19.18 -11.90
C SER A 79 29.18 -17.71 -12.11
N CYS A 80 28.17 -16.84 -12.05
CA CYS A 80 28.31 -15.41 -12.26
C CYS A 80 29.40 -14.79 -11.38
N ILE A 81 30.40 -14.17 -12.00
CA ILE A 81 31.63 -13.77 -11.30
C ILE A 81 31.44 -12.56 -10.37
N PHE A 82 30.33 -11.83 -10.55
CA PHE A 82 29.91 -10.68 -9.74
C PHE A 82 28.92 -11.04 -8.62
N CYS A 83 28.41 -12.28 -8.59
CA CYS A 83 27.37 -12.68 -7.65
C CYS A 83 27.96 -13.19 -6.33
N SER A 84 27.65 -12.51 -5.22
CA SER A 84 28.06 -12.94 -3.87
C SER A 84 27.04 -13.89 -3.21
N PHE A 85 25.83 -13.98 -3.77
CA PHE A 85 24.70 -14.74 -3.22
C PHE A 85 24.78 -16.25 -3.50
N SER A 86 25.16 -16.64 -4.71
CA SER A 86 25.08 -18.03 -5.18
C SER A 86 26.07 -18.97 -4.47
N ARG A 87 25.65 -20.21 -4.24
CA ARG A 87 26.48 -21.37 -3.89
C ARG A 87 26.32 -22.42 -4.96
N LEU A 88 27.42 -23.00 -5.44
CA LEU A 88 27.40 -23.80 -6.67
C LEU A 88 26.77 -25.17 -6.45
N LYS A 89 26.81 -25.69 -5.21
CA LYS A 89 26.30 -27.02 -4.88
C LYS A 89 25.53 -27.01 -3.58
N THR A 90 24.57 -27.92 -3.49
CA THR A 90 23.96 -28.28 -2.21
C THR A 90 25.02 -28.79 -1.25
N GLY A 91 25.01 -28.27 -0.02
CA GLY A 91 26.00 -28.60 1.01
C GLY A 91 27.26 -27.74 1.00
N ASP A 92 27.45 -26.83 0.04
CA ASP A 92 28.46 -25.77 0.15
C ASP A 92 28.21 -24.92 1.41
N ASP A 93 29.26 -24.30 1.94
CA ASP A 93 29.12 -23.45 3.12
C ASP A 93 28.16 -22.27 2.86
N ALA A 94 27.26 -22.02 3.80
CA ALA A 94 26.11 -21.12 3.69
C ALA A 94 25.12 -21.42 2.55
N ALA A 95 25.16 -22.60 1.91
CA ALA A 95 24.13 -23.04 0.98
C ALA A 95 22.84 -23.41 1.73
N TYR A 96 21.69 -23.02 1.19
CA TYR A 96 20.40 -23.34 1.77
C TYR A 96 19.31 -23.47 0.71
N THR A 97 18.29 -24.25 1.06
CA THR A 97 17.01 -24.33 0.35
C THR A 97 15.91 -24.41 1.38
N MET A 98 14.95 -23.49 1.32
CA MET A 98 13.88 -23.40 2.31
C MET A 98 12.84 -24.50 2.13
N THR A 99 12.29 -24.97 3.24
CA THR A 99 10.98 -25.65 3.22
C THR A 99 9.87 -24.62 3.02
N PHE A 100 8.66 -25.06 2.65
CA PHE A 100 7.50 -24.16 2.55
C PHE A 100 7.18 -23.52 3.90
N ASP A 101 7.29 -24.27 5.00
CA ASP A 101 7.10 -23.74 6.35
C ASP A 101 8.10 -22.61 6.66
N GLN A 102 9.37 -22.77 6.30
CA GLN A 102 10.38 -21.71 6.49
C GLN A 102 10.08 -20.45 5.67
N ALA A 103 9.60 -20.60 4.43
CA ALA A 103 9.19 -19.47 3.61
C ALA A 103 7.93 -18.78 4.20
N LEU A 104 6.97 -19.58 4.68
CA LEU A 104 5.77 -19.08 5.35
C LEU A 104 6.10 -18.38 6.67
N ASP A 105 7.05 -18.90 7.45
CA ASP A 105 7.48 -18.28 8.69
C ASP A 105 8.08 -16.90 8.43
N ARG A 106 8.82 -16.72 7.33
CA ARG A 106 9.31 -15.39 6.91
C ARG A 106 8.19 -14.44 6.52
N LEU A 107 7.18 -14.92 5.78
CA LEU A 107 6.00 -14.12 5.46
C LEU A 107 5.24 -13.75 6.74
N LYS A 108 5.10 -14.71 7.67
CA LYS A 108 4.37 -14.54 8.94
C LYS A 108 5.08 -13.62 9.92
N ALA A 109 6.41 -13.62 9.93
CA ALA A 109 7.23 -12.75 10.77
C ALA A 109 6.96 -11.25 10.53
N LEU A 110 6.35 -10.91 9.40
CA LEU A 110 5.97 -9.55 9.05
C LEU A 110 4.45 -9.31 9.09
N ARG A 111 3.63 -10.19 9.69
CA ARG A 111 2.16 -10.00 9.76
C ARG A 111 1.72 -8.68 10.40
N ASP A 112 2.54 -8.11 11.30
CA ASP A 112 2.26 -6.81 11.94
C ASP A 112 2.59 -5.61 11.04
N THR A 113 3.22 -5.83 9.88
CA THR A 113 3.50 -4.81 8.86
C THR A 113 2.79 -5.23 7.58
N PHE A 114 1.81 -4.46 7.12
CA PHE A 114 1.16 -4.76 5.83
C PHE A 114 2.20 -4.83 4.71
N VAL A 115 2.33 -5.99 4.08
CA VAL A 115 3.13 -6.23 2.87
C VAL A 115 2.13 -6.47 1.74
N SER A 116 2.21 -5.65 0.69
CA SER A 116 1.38 -5.78 -0.53
C SER A 116 2.03 -6.69 -1.57
N GLU A 117 3.35 -6.89 -1.49
CA GLU A 117 4.12 -7.61 -2.50
C GLU A 117 5.21 -8.48 -1.88
N VAL A 118 5.32 -9.73 -2.32
CA VAL A 118 6.54 -10.54 -2.12
C VAL A 118 7.30 -10.65 -3.43
N HIS A 119 8.61 -10.42 -3.33
CA HIS A 119 9.55 -10.57 -4.42
C HIS A 119 10.37 -11.86 -4.24
N ILE A 120 10.29 -12.76 -5.22
CA ILE A 120 10.97 -14.06 -5.19
C ILE A 120 12.03 -14.10 -6.29
N VAL A 121 13.29 -14.21 -5.88
CA VAL A 121 14.45 -14.42 -6.77
C VAL A 121 15.35 -15.48 -6.13
N ASN A 122 15.67 -16.53 -6.89
CA ASN A 122 16.43 -17.67 -6.38
C ASN A 122 17.71 -17.91 -7.16
N GLY A 123 18.56 -18.78 -6.60
CA GLY A 123 19.53 -19.52 -7.38
C GLY A 123 18.86 -20.58 -8.27
N LEU A 124 19.56 -20.95 -9.34
CA LEU A 124 19.17 -22.03 -10.27
C LEU A 124 19.53 -23.40 -9.68
N ASN A 125 18.72 -23.86 -8.72
CA ASN A 125 19.04 -25.07 -7.96
C ASN A 125 18.80 -26.37 -8.78
N PRO A 126 19.86 -27.16 -9.08
CA PRO A 126 19.76 -28.40 -9.86
C PRO A 126 19.07 -29.55 -9.13
N ASP A 127 18.98 -29.50 -7.81
CA ASP A 127 18.46 -30.61 -6.99
C ASP A 127 16.95 -30.51 -6.72
N LEU A 128 16.32 -29.37 -7.03
CA LEU A 128 14.88 -29.18 -6.85
C LEU A 128 14.07 -29.76 -8.03
N PRO A 129 12.91 -30.39 -7.78
CA PRO A 129 11.92 -30.67 -8.81
C PRO A 129 11.14 -29.41 -9.18
N PHE A 130 10.55 -29.36 -10.39
CA PHE A 130 9.75 -28.21 -10.82
C PHE A 130 8.61 -27.90 -9.86
N ASP A 131 7.92 -28.93 -9.33
CA ASP A 131 6.77 -28.79 -8.42
C ASP A 131 7.08 -28.02 -7.13
N TYR A 132 8.35 -27.87 -6.75
CA TYR A 132 8.74 -27.02 -5.65
C TYR A 132 8.31 -25.56 -5.88
N TYR A 133 8.48 -25.01 -7.08
CA TYR A 133 8.21 -23.60 -7.35
C TYR A 133 6.72 -23.26 -7.34
N PRO A 134 5.84 -23.98 -8.08
CA PRO A 134 4.39 -23.85 -7.92
C PRO A 134 3.91 -24.16 -6.50
N GLY A 135 4.52 -25.13 -5.82
CA GLY A 135 4.20 -25.46 -4.42
C GLY A 135 4.47 -24.31 -3.47
N LEU A 136 5.60 -23.62 -3.62
CA LEU A 136 5.94 -22.42 -2.86
C LEU A 136 4.92 -21.31 -3.09
N LEU A 137 4.58 -21.01 -4.35
CA LEU A 137 3.58 -19.98 -4.68
C LEU A 137 2.21 -20.28 -4.04
N LYS A 138 1.73 -21.52 -4.18
CA LYS A 138 0.47 -21.98 -3.59
C LYS A 138 0.46 -21.86 -2.08
N ALA A 139 1.57 -22.22 -1.42
CA ALA A 139 1.69 -22.08 0.02
C ALA A 139 1.57 -20.61 0.44
N LEU A 140 2.29 -19.70 -0.23
CA LEU A 140 2.22 -18.26 0.05
C LEU A 140 0.82 -17.69 -0.18
N LYS A 141 0.16 -18.03 -1.30
CA LYS A 141 -1.22 -17.58 -1.60
C LYS A 141 -2.26 -18.18 -0.65
N ALA A 142 -2.08 -19.41 -0.19
CA ALA A 142 -2.99 -20.02 0.80
C ALA A 142 -2.95 -19.28 2.15
N GLU A 143 -1.77 -18.81 2.53
CA GLU A 143 -1.55 -18.01 3.73
C GLU A 143 -2.03 -16.54 3.55
N ARG A 144 -1.76 -15.93 2.39
CA ARG A 144 -2.18 -14.57 2.04
C ARG A 144 -2.73 -14.51 0.61
N PRO A 145 -4.04 -14.72 0.41
CA PRO A 145 -4.65 -14.72 -0.93
C PRO A 145 -4.56 -13.37 -1.65
N ASP A 146 -4.49 -12.28 -0.88
CA ASP A 146 -4.39 -10.89 -1.34
C ASP A 146 -2.96 -10.46 -1.72
N LEU A 147 -1.95 -11.27 -1.40
CA LEU A 147 -0.55 -10.94 -1.62
C LEU A 147 -0.20 -11.00 -3.11
N HIS A 148 0.34 -9.92 -3.67
CA HIS A 148 0.91 -9.95 -5.01
C HIS A 148 2.27 -10.66 -4.99
N ILE A 149 2.44 -11.69 -5.83
CA ILE A 149 3.71 -12.41 -5.95
C ILE A 149 4.41 -11.99 -7.25
N LYS A 150 5.51 -11.25 -7.08
CA LYS A 150 6.45 -10.91 -8.14
C LYS A 150 7.61 -11.89 -8.06
N GLY A 151 7.66 -12.86 -8.96
CA GLY A 151 8.57 -13.99 -8.80
C GLY A 151 9.22 -14.41 -10.09
N PHE A 152 10.42 -14.98 -9.94
CA PHE A 152 11.21 -15.64 -10.98
C PHE A 152 11.62 -14.71 -12.12
N THR A 153 12.92 -14.44 -12.19
CA THR A 153 13.52 -13.72 -13.30
C THR A 153 13.41 -14.50 -14.61
N ALA A 154 13.61 -13.82 -15.76
CA ALA A 154 13.69 -14.52 -17.04
C ALA A 154 14.81 -15.59 -17.09
N VAL A 155 15.87 -15.43 -16.28
CA VAL A 155 16.92 -16.45 -16.11
C VAL A 155 16.35 -17.72 -15.48
N GLU A 156 15.53 -17.59 -14.43
CA GLU A 156 14.86 -18.73 -13.77
C GLU A 156 13.83 -19.39 -14.70
N ILE A 157 13.03 -18.59 -15.41
CA ILE A 157 12.05 -19.12 -16.38
C ILE A 157 12.75 -19.89 -17.51
N HIS A 158 13.85 -19.36 -18.05
CA HIS A 158 14.68 -20.07 -19.04
C HIS A 158 15.20 -21.38 -18.49
N TYR A 159 15.75 -21.35 -17.28
CA TYR A 159 16.30 -22.52 -16.62
C TYR A 159 15.23 -23.61 -16.42
N TYR A 160 14.03 -23.25 -15.96
CA TYR A 160 12.94 -24.20 -15.78
C TYR A 160 12.52 -24.83 -17.10
N ALA A 161 12.40 -24.02 -18.16
CA ALA A 161 12.06 -24.51 -19.49
C ALA A 161 13.10 -25.56 -19.97
N GLN A 162 14.39 -25.24 -19.87
CA GLN A 162 15.47 -26.15 -20.28
C GLN A 162 15.53 -27.42 -19.41
N LYS A 163 15.60 -27.26 -18.09
CA LYS A 163 15.82 -28.37 -17.15
C LYS A 163 14.66 -29.38 -17.14
N TYR A 164 13.43 -28.89 -17.26
CA TYR A 164 12.24 -29.74 -17.15
C TYR A 164 11.60 -30.07 -18.51
N GLY A 165 12.26 -29.70 -19.62
CA GLY A 165 11.78 -30.02 -20.97
C GLY A 165 10.45 -29.36 -21.31
N MET A 166 10.21 -28.14 -20.81
CA MET A 166 8.99 -27.36 -20.98
C MET A 166 9.22 -26.19 -21.94
N THR A 167 8.16 -25.67 -22.55
CA THR A 167 8.25 -24.37 -23.24
C THR A 167 8.13 -23.22 -22.23
N VAL A 168 8.62 -22.02 -22.57
CA VAL A 168 8.46 -20.82 -21.73
C VAL A 168 6.98 -20.53 -21.42
N PRO A 169 6.03 -20.57 -22.39
CA PRO A 169 4.60 -20.47 -22.10
C PRO A 169 4.11 -21.51 -21.10
N ASP A 170 4.53 -22.77 -21.21
CA ASP A 170 4.11 -23.81 -20.27
C ASP A 170 4.56 -23.48 -18.84
N VAL A 171 5.82 -23.11 -18.65
CA VAL A 171 6.36 -22.71 -17.34
C VAL A 171 5.55 -21.56 -16.76
N LEU A 172 5.32 -20.50 -17.56
CA LEU A 172 4.57 -19.32 -17.12
C LEU A 172 3.11 -19.65 -16.79
N GLU A 173 2.46 -20.55 -17.51
CA GLU A 173 1.09 -21.00 -17.24
C GLU A 173 1.02 -21.78 -15.91
N HIS A 174 1.96 -22.71 -15.67
CA HIS A 174 2.02 -23.45 -14.42
C HIS A 174 2.24 -22.53 -13.21
N LEU A 175 3.11 -21.54 -13.35
CA LEU A 175 3.37 -20.56 -12.30
C LEU A 175 2.18 -19.60 -12.10
N ARG A 176 1.52 -19.14 -13.17
CA ARG A 176 0.29 -18.31 -13.08
C ARG A 176 -0.82 -19.05 -12.33
N ALA A 177 -1.08 -20.29 -12.71
CA ALA A 177 -2.08 -21.14 -12.08
C ALA A 177 -1.77 -21.43 -10.60
N ALA A 178 -0.50 -21.31 -10.19
CA ALA A 178 -0.06 -21.43 -8.82
C ALA A 178 -0.07 -20.10 -8.03
N GLY A 179 -0.35 -18.98 -8.69
CA GLY A 179 -0.46 -17.66 -8.06
C GLY A 179 0.66 -16.68 -8.36
N LEU A 180 1.45 -16.88 -9.42
CA LEU A 180 2.37 -15.86 -9.92
C LEU A 180 1.61 -14.74 -10.61
N ASP A 181 1.85 -13.48 -10.21
CA ASP A 181 1.12 -12.32 -10.73
C ASP A 181 1.94 -11.45 -11.69
N SER A 182 3.28 -11.39 -11.51
CA SER A 182 4.18 -10.58 -12.35
C SER A 182 5.62 -11.09 -12.29
N LEU A 183 6.46 -10.66 -13.24
CA LEU A 183 7.88 -11.01 -13.23
C LEU A 183 8.75 -9.80 -12.84
N PRO A 184 9.82 -10.01 -12.04
CA PRO A 184 10.83 -8.99 -11.82
C PRO A 184 11.72 -8.80 -13.06
N GLY A 185 12.55 -7.76 -13.05
CA GLY A 185 13.45 -7.44 -14.17
C GLY A 185 14.87 -7.96 -14.05
N GLY A 186 15.19 -8.75 -13.02
CA GLY A 186 16.55 -9.24 -12.75
C GLY A 186 17.10 -10.16 -13.84
N GLY A 187 18.42 -10.35 -13.83
CA GLY A 187 19.11 -11.29 -14.74
C GLY A 187 19.42 -10.74 -16.14
N ALA A 188 18.99 -9.52 -16.44
CA ALA A 188 19.37 -8.81 -17.66
C ALA A 188 20.87 -8.46 -17.66
N GLU A 189 21.41 -8.07 -16.51
CA GLU A 189 22.80 -7.64 -16.33
C GLU A 189 23.16 -6.50 -17.33
N ILE A 190 24.16 -6.71 -18.18
CA ILE A 190 24.38 -5.96 -19.42
C ILE A 190 24.13 -6.90 -20.60
N PHE A 191 23.58 -6.38 -21.70
CA PHE A 191 23.26 -7.22 -22.86
C PHE A 191 24.45 -7.46 -23.79
N ALA A 192 25.47 -6.60 -23.76
CA ALA A 192 26.63 -6.74 -24.63
C ALA A 192 27.33 -8.09 -24.42
N ASP A 193 27.45 -8.88 -25.49
CA ASP A 193 27.99 -10.24 -25.43
C ASP A 193 29.41 -10.31 -24.84
N ARG A 194 30.22 -9.28 -25.10
CA ARG A 194 31.58 -9.15 -24.54
C ARG A 194 31.53 -9.16 -23.02
N ALA A 195 30.61 -8.38 -22.44
CA ALA A 195 30.42 -8.32 -21.00
C ALA A 195 29.80 -9.62 -20.49
N ARG A 196 28.73 -10.12 -21.11
CA ARG A 196 28.06 -11.36 -20.69
C ARG A 196 28.98 -12.58 -20.68
N ARG A 197 29.79 -12.78 -21.71
CA ARG A 197 30.76 -13.89 -21.76
C ARG A 197 31.74 -13.87 -20.58
N LYS A 198 32.07 -12.68 -20.07
CA LYS A 198 32.96 -12.54 -18.90
C LYS A 198 32.19 -12.66 -17.58
N LEU A 199 30.99 -12.08 -17.53
CA LEU A 199 30.22 -11.90 -16.30
C LEU A 199 29.37 -13.13 -15.95
N CYS A 200 28.66 -13.70 -16.92
CA CYS A 200 27.53 -14.63 -16.74
C CYS A 200 27.24 -15.49 -17.99
N HIS A 201 28.28 -16.08 -18.59
CA HIS A 201 28.19 -16.86 -19.84
C HIS A 201 27.27 -18.10 -19.79
N ASP A 202 26.90 -18.56 -18.61
CA ASP A 202 26.16 -19.79 -18.33
C ASP A 202 24.67 -19.55 -17.99
N LYS A 203 24.20 -18.30 -18.10
CA LYS A 203 22.78 -17.94 -18.03
C LYS A 203 22.19 -17.82 -19.44
N VAL A 204 20.86 -17.65 -19.51
CA VAL A 204 20.18 -17.20 -20.74
C VAL A 204 20.89 -15.99 -21.35
N ASP A 205 21.03 -15.95 -22.66
CA ASP A 205 21.61 -14.79 -23.35
C ASP A 205 20.63 -13.61 -23.43
N SER A 206 21.08 -12.52 -24.05
CA SER A 206 20.31 -11.28 -24.13
C SER A 206 19.02 -11.43 -24.94
N ASP A 207 19.08 -12.18 -26.04
CA ASP A 207 17.93 -12.40 -26.92
C ASP A 207 16.91 -13.30 -26.22
N GLY A 208 17.36 -14.37 -25.56
CA GLY A 208 16.50 -15.23 -24.75
C GLY A 208 15.87 -14.50 -23.58
N TRP A 209 16.58 -13.58 -22.91
CA TRP A 209 16.00 -12.75 -21.86
C TRP A 209 14.87 -11.87 -22.40
N LEU A 210 15.09 -11.19 -23.53
CA LEU A 210 14.09 -10.36 -24.19
C LEU A 210 12.89 -11.17 -24.69
N ASP A 211 13.12 -12.36 -25.26
CA ASP A 211 12.07 -13.25 -25.75
C ASP A 211 11.16 -13.78 -24.63
N ILE A 212 11.72 -14.04 -23.45
CA ILE A 212 10.92 -14.44 -22.29
C ILE A 212 10.01 -13.31 -21.83
N HIS A 213 10.54 -12.08 -21.73
CA HIS A 213 9.72 -10.91 -21.40
C HIS A 213 8.66 -10.63 -22.49
N ARG A 214 9.02 -10.72 -23.78
CA ARG A 214 8.09 -10.63 -24.91
C ARG A 214 6.96 -11.65 -24.79
N THR A 215 7.29 -12.89 -24.44
CA THR A 215 6.31 -13.97 -24.24
C THR A 215 5.41 -13.69 -23.03
N ALA A 216 6.00 -13.29 -21.90
CA ALA A 216 5.25 -12.93 -20.70
C ALA A 216 4.26 -11.77 -20.97
N HIS A 217 4.69 -10.73 -21.68
CA HIS A 217 3.83 -9.59 -22.05
C HIS A 217 2.65 -10.01 -22.93
N ARG A 218 2.90 -10.88 -23.94
CA ARG A 218 1.84 -11.44 -24.79
C ARG A 218 0.84 -12.31 -24.01
N MET A 219 1.28 -12.88 -22.90
CA MET A 219 0.44 -13.65 -21.97
C MET A 219 -0.23 -12.79 -20.89
N GLY A 220 -0.09 -11.46 -20.95
CA GLY A 220 -0.74 -10.51 -20.05
C GLY A 220 0.03 -10.20 -18.77
N PHE A 221 1.25 -10.73 -18.58
CA PHE A 221 2.07 -10.36 -17.44
C PHE A 221 2.63 -8.95 -17.59
N ARG A 222 2.64 -8.21 -16.49
CA ARG A 222 3.50 -7.03 -16.34
C ARG A 222 4.86 -7.44 -15.80
N THR A 223 5.91 -6.77 -16.27
CA THR A 223 7.28 -7.03 -15.79
C THR A 223 8.06 -5.75 -15.58
N ASN A 224 9.28 -5.87 -15.05
CA ASN A 224 10.26 -4.78 -14.99
C ASN A 224 11.49 -5.14 -15.84
N ALA A 225 12.39 -4.18 -16.03
CA ALA A 225 13.70 -4.38 -16.65
C ALA A 225 14.82 -3.81 -15.77
N THR A 226 15.96 -4.47 -15.73
CA THR A 226 17.13 -4.02 -14.96
C THR A 226 18.35 -3.84 -15.87
N MET A 227 19.31 -3.03 -15.44
CA MET A 227 20.63 -2.94 -16.06
C MET A 227 21.70 -2.87 -14.97
N LEU A 228 22.57 -3.88 -14.88
CA LEU A 228 23.74 -3.81 -14.00
C LEU A 228 24.75 -2.84 -14.61
N PHE A 229 25.19 -1.81 -13.88
CA PHE A 229 26.11 -0.81 -14.42
C PHE A 229 27.25 -0.48 -13.46
N GLY A 230 28.29 0.13 -14.02
CA GLY A 230 29.53 0.50 -13.34
C GLY A 230 30.45 -0.69 -13.10
N SER A 231 30.37 -1.71 -13.97
CA SER A 231 31.20 -2.91 -13.91
C SER A 231 32.32 -2.85 -14.97
N ILE A 232 32.27 -3.70 -15.99
CA ILE A 232 33.25 -3.77 -17.08
C ILE A 232 32.72 -3.22 -18.41
N GLU A 233 31.45 -2.82 -18.45
CA GLU A 233 30.76 -2.37 -19.66
C GLU A 233 31.23 -0.97 -20.11
N THR A 234 31.11 -0.68 -21.39
CA THR A 234 31.33 0.67 -21.93
C THR A 234 30.03 1.49 -21.92
N LEU A 235 30.12 2.80 -22.14
CA LEU A 235 28.94 3.67 -22.22
C LEU A 235 28.03 3.29 -23.40
N GLU A 236 28.63 2.92 -24.53
CA GLU A 236 27.92 2.40 -25.71
C GLU A 236 27.17 1.10 -25.40
N GLU A 237 27.75 0.22 -24.58
CA GLU A 237 27.09 -1.01 -24.16
C GLU A 237 25.92 -0.74 -23.18
N ARG A 238 25.95 0.36 -22.41
CA ARG A 238 24.77 0.81 -21.62
C ARG A 238 23.67 1.38 -22.52
N VAL A 239 24.05 2.18 -23.52
CA VAL A 239 23.09 2.73 -24.49
C VAL A 239 22.46 1.62 -25.32
N ASP A 240 23.24 0.66 -25.82
CA ASP A 240 22.73 -0.54 -26.50
C ASP A 240 21.72 -1.30 -25.62
N HIS A 241 22.05 -1.51 -24.35
CA HIS A 241 21.15 -2.18 -23.43
C HIS A 241 19.81 -1.44 -23.29
N MET A 242 19.84 -0.13 -23.04
CA MET A 242 18.63 0.69 -22.93
C MET A 242 17.86 0.74 -24.25
N ARG A 243 18.53 0.81 -25.40
CA ARG A 243 17.91 0.80 -26.74
C ARG A 243 17.10 -0.47 -26.95
N ARG A 244 17.69 -1.64 -26.67
CA ARG A 244 17.02 -2.94 -26.83
C ARG A 244 15.82 -3.10 -25.91
N LEU A 245 15.89 -2.59 -24.69
CA LEU A 245 14.74 -2.53 -23.78
C LEU A 245 13.63 -1.61 -24.33
N ARG A 246 14.02 -0.43 -24.83
CA ARG A 246 13.10 0.54 -25.45
C ARG A 246 12.40 -0.05 -26.67
N GLU A 247 13.10 -0.76 -27.53
CA GLU A 247 12.54 -1.44 -28.70
C GLU A 247 11.53 -2.54 -28.32
N LEU A 248 11.86 -3.39 -27.34
CA LEU A 248 10.90 -4.39 -26.86
C LEU A 248 9.67 -3.74 -26.19
N GLN A 249 9.87 -2.61 -25.52
CA GLN A 249 8.78 -1.85 -24.94
C GLN A 249 7.87 -1.23 -26.01
N ASP A 250 8.41 -0.75 -27.13
CA ASP A 250 7.61 -0.29 -28.28
C ASP A 250 6.76 -1.45 -28.86
N GLU A 251 7.31 -2.68 -28.88
CA GLU A 251 6.59 -3.85 -29.38
C GLU A 251 5.46 -4.32 -28.47
N THR A 252 5.64 -4.23 -27.15
CA THR A 252 4.80 -5.00 -26.21
C THR A 252 4.17 -4.17 -25.08
N GLY A 253 4.73 -3.02 -24.74
CA GLY A 253 4.23 -2.14 -23.67
C GLY A 253 4.13 -2.78 -22.28
N GLY A 254 4.80 -3.92 -22.05
CA GLY A 254 4.61 -4.74 -20.85
C GLY A 254 5.52 -4.38 -19.67
N PHE A 255 6.61 -3.64 -19.92
CA PHE A 255 7.47 -3.16 -18.85
C PHE A 255 6.83 -1.99 -18.12
N GLN A 256 6.88 -2.03 -16.78
CA GLN A 256 6.42 -0.92 -15.93
C GLN A 256 7.57 0.00 -15.56
N THR A 257 8.74 -0.58 -15.28
CA THR A 257 9.85 0.13 -14.64
C THR A 257 11.20 -0.32 -15.14
N PHE A 258 12.07 0.66 -15.38
CA PHE A 258 13.50 0.44 -15.56
C PHE A 258 14.25 0.69 -14.25
N ILE A 259 15.16 -0.23 -13.92
CA ILE A 259 15.87 -0.26 -12.64
C ILE A 259 17.38 -0.44 -12.89
N PRO A 260 18.17 0.65 -12.97
CA PRO A 260 19.61 0.52 -13.04
C PRO A 260 20.15 0.02 -11.69
N LEU A 261 20.98 -1.01 -11.72
CA LEU A 261 21.54 -1.67 -10.53
C LEU A 261 23.02 -1.34 -10.43
N LYS A 262 23.41 -0.64 -9.36
CA LYS A 262 24.82 -0.32 -9.09
C LYS A 262 25.59 -1.62 -8.84
N PHE A 263 26.72 -1.80 -9.52
CA PHE A 263 27.64 -2.89 -9.24
C PHE A 263 28.39 -2.67 -7.91
N HIS A 264 28.49 -3.74 -7.11
CA HIS A 264 29.30 -3.78 -5.90
C HIS A 264 30.42 -4.82 -6.07
N ASN A 265 31.64 -4.46 -5.69
CA ASN A 265 32.84 -5.26 -5.96
C ASN A 265 33.25 -6.17 -4.78
N GLU A 266 32.57 -6.13 -3.64
CA GLU A 266 32.94 -6.91 -2.46
C GLU A 266 32.42 -8.36 -2.51
N ASN A 267 33.20 -9.27 -1.91
CA ASN A 267 32.90 -10.71 -1.79
C ASN A 267 32.61 -11.43 -3.13
N ASN A 268 33.15 -10.92 -4.23
CA ASN A 268 33.05 -11.54 -5.55
C ASN A 268 34.39 -11.50 -6.31
N ARG A 269 34.42 -12.04 -7.54
CA ARG A 269 35.66 -12.17 -8.33
C ARG A 269 36.07 -10.87 -9.04
N LEU A 270 35.26 -9.82 -8.94
CA LEU A 270 35.49 -8.50 -9.54
C LEU A 270 35.95 -7.43 -8.53
N ARG A 271 36.44 -7.82 -7.35
CA ARG A 271 36.97 -6.90 -6.32
C ARG A 271 38.01 -5.87 -6.77
N ASN A 272 38.68 -6.10 -7.90
CA ASN A 272 39.67 -5.18 -8.47
C ASN A 272 39.06 -4.13 -9.41
N VAL A 273 37.78 -4.25 -9.76
CA VAL A 273 37.04 -3.25 -10.52
C VAL A 273 36.69 -2.12 -9.56
N ALA A 274 36.89 -0.87 -9.99
CA ALA A 274 36.55 0.30 -9.19
C ALA A 274 35.05 0.33 -8.90
N GLU A 275 34.68 0.78 -7.70
CA GLU A 275 33.27 0.95 -7.35
C GLU A 275 32.64 2.08 -8.17
N THR A 276 31.38 1.91 -8.54
CA THR A 276 30.61 2.93 -9.24
C THR A 276 30.42 4.17 -8.36
N THR A 277 30.70 5.35 -8.92
CA THR A 277 30.54 6.63 -8.22
C THR A 277 29.08 7.04 -8.12
N ASP A 278 28.73 7.84 -7.12
CA ASP A 278 27.37 8.39 -6.96
C ASP A 278 26.99 9.28 -8.14
N THR A 279 27.95 10.02 -8.71
CA THR A 279 27.76 10.81 -9.94
C THR A 279 27.34 9.95 -11.12
N ASP A 280 27.98 8.78 -11.32
CA ASP A 280 27.60 7.84 -12.39
C ASP A 280 26.21 7.24 -12.14
N CYS A 281 25.84 7.02 -10.87
CA CYS A 281 24.48 6.59 -10.51
C CYS A 281 23.43 7.63 -10.90
N TRP A 282 23.63 8.90 -10.51
CA TRP A 282 22.72 9.98 -10.85
C TRP A 282 22.63 10.23 -12.36
N LYS A 283 23.75 10.21 -13.08
CA LYS A 283 23.76 10.30 -14.54
C LYS A 283 22.97 9.15 -15.17
N THR A 284 23.22 7.91 -14.77
CA THR A 284 22.54 6.75 -15.34
C THR A 284 21.02 6.82 -15.12
N LEU A 285 20.58 7.24 -13.92
CA LEU A 285 19.15 7.44 -13.63
C LEU A 285 18.52 8.57 -14.46
N ALA A 286 19.18 9.72 -14.53
CA ALA A 286 18.69 10.89 -15.28
C ALA A 286 18.64 10.62 -16.79
N ILE A 287 19.68 9.99 -17.34
CA ILE A 287 19.75 9.62 -18.76
C ILE A 287 18.71 8.54 -19.07
N ALA A 288 18.50 7.57 -18.19
CA ALA A 288 17.43 6.59 -18.39
C ALA A 288 16.04 7.26 -18.49
N ARG A 289 15.74 8.28 -17.67
CA ARG A 289 14.49 9.05 -17.78
C ARG A 289 14.37 9.80 -19.11
N LEU A 290 15.47 10.33 -19.64
CA LEU A 290 15.47 11.06 -20.90
C LEU A 290 15.42 10.14 -22.13
N TYR A 291 16.09 8.99 -22.07
CA TYR A 291 16.28 8.10 -23.20
C TYR A 291 15.17 7.04 -23.32
N LEU A 292 14.70 6.47 -22.20
CA LEU A 292 13.62 5.48 -22.18
C LEU A 292 12.24 6.16 -22.16
N ASP A 293 11.90 6.88 -23.23
CA ASP A 293 10.67 7.67 -23.36
C ASP A 293 9.36 6.87 -23.21
N ASN A 294 9.43 5.55 -23.41
CA ASN A 294 8.29 4.62 -23.34
C ASN A 294 8.28 3.76 -22.06
N PHE A 295 9.16 4.03 -21.09
CA PHE A 295 9.09 3.45 -19.75
C PHE A 295 8.36 4.40 -18.80
N PRO A 296 7.23 3.99 -18.20
CA PRO A 296 6.50 4.84 -17.26
C PRO A 296 7.38 5.26 -16.09
N HIS A 297 8.11 4.32 -15.48
CA HIS A 297 8.84 4.56 -14.24
C HIS A 297 10.34 4.28 -14.35
N ILE A 298 11.13 5.13 -13.69
CA ILE A 298 12.54 4.91 -13.39
C ILE A 298 12.66 4.76 -11.88
N LYS A 299 13.29 3.68 -11.42
CA LYS A 299 13.40 3.34 -10.01
C LYS A 299 14.83 3.50 -9.49
N ALA A 300 14.98 4.25 -8.40
CA ALA A 300 16.20 4.24 -7.60
C ALA A 300 16.06 3.14 -6.53
N TYR A 301 16.78 2.04 -6.71
CA TYR A 301 16.78 0.94 -5.76
C TYR A 301 17.71 1.26 -4.58
N TRP A 302 17.14 1.87 -3.53
CA TRP A 302 17.89 2.38 -2.38
C TRP A 302 18.77 1.34 -1.66
N PRO A 303 18.42 0.03 -1.58
CA PRO A 303 19.29 -0.94 -0.92
C PRO A 303 20.65 -1.09 -1.63
N MET A 304 20.69 -0.87 -2.95
CA MET A 304 21.91 -0.95 -3.76
C MET A 304 22.65 0.38 -3.84
N MET A 305 21.94 1.47 -4.09
CA MET A 305 22.55 2.77 -4.38
C MET A 305 22.92 3.54 -3.12
N GLY A 306 22.29 3.22 -1.98
CA GLY A 306 22.38 4.01 -0.77
C GLY A 306 21.24 5.01 -0.64
N ILE A 307 20.86 5.30 0.61
CA ILE A 307 19.72 6.15 0.95
C ILE A 307 19.92 7.58 0.43
N GLN A 308 21.12 8.16 0.60
CA GLN A 308 21.38 9.53 0.16
C GLN A 308 21.35 9.67 -1.36
N VAL A 309 21.92 8.71 -2.08
CA VAL A 309 21.93 8.69 -3.55
C VAL A 309 20.49 8.59 -4.07
N ALA A 310 19.69 7.68 -3.52
CA ALA A 310 18.29 7.49 -3.90
C ALA A 310 17.40 8.70 -3.55
N GLN A 311 17.69 9.40 -2.45
CA GLN A 311 17.00 10.63 -2.06
C GLN A 311 17.30 11.78 -3.03
N VAL A 312 18.58 12.03 -3.35
CA VAL A 312 18.98 13.06 -4.31
C VAL A 312 18.39 12.75 -5.70
N ALA A 313 18.36 11.48 -6.08
CA ALA A 313 17.83 11.06 -7.38
C ALA A 313 16.35 11.41 -7.61
N GLN A 314 15.56 11.66 -6.55
CA GLN A 314 14.17 12.13 -6.66
C GLN A 314 14.03 13.48 -7.39
N MET A 315 15.13 14.24 -7.46
CA MET A 315 15.24 15.50 -8.18
C MET A 315 15.98 15.37 -9.52
N LEU A 316 16.32 14.15 -9.94
CA LEU A 316 17.13 13.84 -11.12
C LEU A 316 16.46 12.80 -12.03
N GLY A 317 15.13 12.86 -12.16
CA GLY A 317 14.37 12.04 -13.12
C GLY A 317 13.74 10.75 -12.57
N VAL A 318 14.00 10.39 -11.30
CA VAL A 318 13.43 9.21 -10.65
C VAL A 318 12.00 9.48 -10.19
N SER A 319 11.13 8.49 -10.44
CA SER A 319 9.73 8.51 -10.01
C SER A 319 9.42 7.51 -8.90
N ASP A 320 10.29 6.53 -8.66
CA ASP A 320 10.04 5.40 -7.76
C ASP A 320 11.27 5.10 -6.92
N ILE A 321 11.12 4.94 -5.61
CA ILE A 321 12.22 4.58 -4.70
C ILE A 321 12.17 3.11 -4.26
N ASP A 322 11.40 2.30 -4.97
CA ASP A 322 11.11 0.91 -4.65
C ASP A 322 10.13 0.71 -3.49
N GLY A 323 10.58 0.19 -2.36
CA GLY A 323 9.71 -0.12 -1.23
C GLY A 323 10.46 -0.41 0.04
N THR A 324 9.76 -1.03 1.00
CA THR A 324 10.30 -1.32 2.33
C THR A 324 11.45 -2.32 2.32
N VAL A 325 11.55 -3.17 1.29
CA VAL A 325 12.58 -4.20 1.07
C VAL A 325 12.99 -4.87 2.36
N ARG A 326 12.07 -5.64 2.95
CA ARG A 326 12.37 -6.40 4.17
C ARG A 326 13.22 -7.62 3.82
N GLU A 327 14.41 -7.71 4.43
CA GLU A 327 15.43 -8.74 4.22
C GLU A 327 16.15 -8.68 2.85
N GLU A 328 16.80 -7.56 2.53
CA GLU A 328 17.77 -7.54 1.43
C GLU A 328 19.00 -8.40 1.77
N ARG A 329 19.22 -9.48 1.03
CA ARG A 329 20.33 -10.42 1.27
C ARG A 329 21.41 -10.35 0.20
N ILE A 330 21.02 -10.20 -1.06
CA ILE A 330 21.92 -10.34 -2.21
C ILE A 330 22.96 -9.22 -2.18
N TYR A 331 22.52 -7.98 -1.96
CA TYR A 331 23.42 -6.83 -1.96
C TYR A 331 24.22 -6.66 -0.68
N HIS A 332 23.66 -7.02 0.48
CA HIS A 332 24.44 -7.05 1.72
C HIS A 332 25.56 -8.08 1.66
N MET A 333 25.33 -9.24 1.03
CA MET A 333 26.40 -10.20 0.75
C MET A 333 27.45 -9.64 -0.21
N ALA A 334 27.05 -8.75 -1.13
CA ALA A 334 27.94 -8.04 -2.04
C ALA A 334 28.57 -6.75 -1.44
N GLY A 335 28.38 -6.48 -0.15
CA GLY A 335 29.05 -5.38 0.56
C GLY A 335 28.23 -4.10 0.80
N ALA A 336 26.94 -4.09 0.43
CA ALA A 336 26.07 -2.95 0.71
C ALA A 336 25.96 -2.67 2.22
N LYS A 337 26.09 -1.39 2.60
CA LYS A 337 26.09 -0.92 4.00
C LYS A 337 24.74 -0.33 4.45
N THR A 338 23.72 -0.47 3.61
CA THR A 338 22.38 0.05 3.84
C THR A 338 21.66 -0.75 4.95
N PRO A 339 20.60 -0.20 5.57
CA PRO A 339 19.72 -0.99 6.43
C PRO A 339 19.11 -2.21 5.72
N GLN A 340 18.71 -3.22 6.49
CA GLN A 340 18.02 -4.43 5.99
C GLN A 340 16.59 -4.19 5.49
N GLY A 341 16.07 -2.98 5.70
CA GLY A 341 14.77 -2.52 5.23
C GLY A 341 14.47 -1.12 5.79
N LEU A 342 13.55 -0.42 5.15
CA LEU A 342 13.00 0.85 5.64
C LEU A 342 11.53 0.66 5.99
N THR A 343 11.06 1.37 6.99
CA THR A 343 9.64 1.44 7.35
C THR A 343 8.89 2.40 6.42
N ARG A 344 7.56 2.28 6.38
CA ARG A 344 6.69 3.19 5.62
C ARG A 344 6.92 4.68 6.01
N PRO A 345 6.93 5.07 7.30
CA PRO A 345 7.22 6.45 7.68
C PRO A 345 8.61 6.95 7.26
N GLU A 346 9.63 6.08 7.27
CA GLU A 346 10.99 6.45 6.84
C GLU A 346 11.04 6.72 5.33
N LEU A 347 10.37 5.91 4.51
CA LEU A 347 10.26 6.13 3.07
C LEU A 347 9.51 7.43 2.75
N ILE A 348 8.39 7.67 3.43
CA ILE A 348 7.63 8.92 3.30
C ILE A 348 8.53 10.11 3.65
N ALA A 349 9.20 10.09 4.80
CA ALA A 349 10.08 11.17 5.22
C ALA A 349 11.26 11.37 4.28
N LEU A 350 11.83 10.30 3.71
CA LEU A 350 12.90 10.38 2.72
C LEU A 350 12.44 11.13 1.47
N ILE A 351 11.29 10.74 0.92
CA ILE A 351 10.69 11.35 -0.28
C ILE A 351 10.31 12.81 -0.02
N GLU A 352 9.62 13.10 1.09
CA GLU A 352 9.17 14.45 1.43
C GLU A 352 10.33 15.42 1.67
N ARG A 353 11.41 14.96 2.32
CA ARG A 353 12.63 15.77 2.49
C ARG A 353 13.36 16.06 1.18
N ALA A 354 13.12 15.26 0.13
CA ALA A 354 13.60 15.55 -1.22
C ALA A 354 12.72 16.56 -1.98
N GLY A 355 11.64 17.06 -1.37
CA GLY A 355 10.70 17.99 -2.00
C GLY A 355 9.66 17.31 -2.89
N ARG A 356 9.35 16.04 -2.63
CA ARG A 356 8.36 15.24 -3.39
C ARG A 356 7.19 14.79 -2.52
N LYS A 357 6.06 14.46 -3.16
CA LYS A 357 4.88 13.89 -2.50
C LYS A 357 4.99 12.36 -2.52
N ALA A 358 5.08 11.73 -1.36
CA ALA A 358 5.17 10.28 -1.25
C ALA A 358 3.80 9.63 -1.51
N LEU A 359 3.75 8.70 -2.46
CA LEU A 359 2.53 7.97 -2.79
C LEU A 359 2.80 6.46 -2.78
N GLU A 360 2.05 5.75 -1.96
CA GLU A 360 2.15 4.30 -1.87
C GLU A 360 1.37 3.65 -3.01
N ARG A 361 1.98 2.67 -3.67
CA ARG A 361 1.38 1.90 -4.76
C ARG A 361 1.34 0.41 -4.46
N ASP A 362 0.46 -0.29 -5.16
CA ASP A 362 0.60 -1.72 -5.37
C ASP A 362 1.72 -2.05 -6.39
N THR A 363 1.85 -3.32 -6.75
CA THR A 363 2.86 -3.80 -7.71
C THR A 363 2.62 -3.34 -9.15
N LEU A 364 1.36 -3.08 -9.50
CA LEU A 364 0.93 -2.68 -10.83
C LEU A 364 0.76 -1.16 -10.97
N TYR A 365 1.30 -0.40 -10.01
CA TYR A 365 1.21 1.06 -9.94
C TYR A 365 -0.22 1.60 -9.76
N GLY A 366 -1.15 0.77 -9.28
CA GLY A 366 -2.39 1.22 -8.69
C GLY A 366 -2.12 1.91 -7.34
N ILE A 367 -2.89 2.96 -7.02
CA ILE A 367 -2.75 3.65 -5.73
C ILE A 367 -3.15 2.67 -4.62
N ALA A 368 -2.25 2.40 -3.67
CA ALA A 368 -2.57 1.52 -2.55
C ALA A 368 -3.69 2.16 -1.72
N ALA A 369 -4.67 1.33 -1.32
CA ALA A 369 -5.93 1.75 -0.64
C ALA A 369 -5.73 2.59 0.64
N GLU A 370 -4.53 2.63 1.19
CA GLU A 370 -4.14 3.36 2.41
C GLU A 370 -3.32 4.64 2.15
N THR A 371 -3.21 5.14 0.92
CA THR A 371 -2.45 6.36 0.67
C THR A 371 -3.31 7.60 1.01
N PRO A 372 -2.88 8.47 1.94
CA PRO A 372 -3.53 9.76 2.12
C PRO A 372 -3.51 10.51 0.80
N ALA A 373 -4.68 10.92 0.31
CA ALA A 373 -4.80 11.72 -0.89
C ALA A 373 -3.97 13.00 -0.76
N LEU A 374 -2.82 13.04 -1.44
CA LEU A 374 -2.10 14.26 -1.81
C LEU A 374 -2.21 14.44 -3.33
N LEU A 375 -3.45 14.43 -3.82
CA LEU A 375 -3.80 14.91 -5.16
C LEU A 375 -4.49 16.26 -4.99
N GLU A 376 -3.69 17.32 -4.88
CA GLU A 376 -4.18 18.65 -5.18
C GLU A 376 -4.31 18.76 -6.71
N VAL A 377 -5.52 18.58 -7.21
CA VAL A 377 -5.91 19.05 -8.55
C VAL A 377 -6.60 20.39 -8.36
N SER A 378 -5.96 21.44 -8.85
CA SER A 378 -6.44 22.82 -8.79
C SER A 378 -7.61 23.05 -9.74
N GLY A 379 -8.80 23.33 -9.18
CA GLY A 379 -9.98 23.83 -9.90
C GLY A 379 -11.27 23.72 -9.06
N PRO A 380 -12.14 24.74 -9.02
CA PRO A 380 -13.31 24.74 -8.13
C PRO A 380 -14.39 23.76 -8.64
N ALA A 381 -14.72 22.75 -7.84
CA ALA A 381 -16.02 22.08 -7.94
C ALA A 381 -17.06 22.86 -7.11
N ALA A 382 -18.33 22.59 -7.40
CA ALA A 382 -19.42 23.07 -6.56
C ALA A 382 -19.20 22.65 -5.09
N PRO A 383 -19.63 23.47 -4.10
CA PRO A 383 -19.50 23.13 -2.68
C PRO A 383 -20.16 21.79 -2.36
N THR A 384 -19.42 20.88 -1.74
CA THR A 384 -19.97 19.58 -1.30
C THR A 384 -20.91 19.82 -0.12
N ARG A 385 -22.07 19.15 -0.12
CA ARG A 385 -23.04 19.17 0.98
C ARG A 385 -22.71 18.06 1.97
N ILE A 386 -22.39 18.44 3.20
CA ILE A 386 -21.91 17.56 4.27
C ILE A 386 -22.92 17.53 5.41
N ALA A 387 -23.29 16.34 5.90
CA ALA A 387 -24.04 16.19 7.15
C ALA A 387 -23.17 15.61 8.28
N GLY A 388 -23.01 16.36 9.36
CA GLY A 388 -22.30 15.94 10.57
C GLY A 388 -23.25 15.68 11.74
N VAL A 389 -22.82 14.86 12.71
CA VAL A 389 -23.60 14.56 13.92
C VAL A 389 -23.35 15.65 14.98
N GLY A 390 -24.41 16.14 15.62
CA GLY A 390 -24.33 17.19 16.65
C GLY A 390 -23.89 16.73 18.06
N TYR A 391 -23.37 15.50 18.21
CA TYR A 391 -22.93 14.96 19.51
C TYR A 391 -21.47 15.28 19.80
N LEU A 392 -21.12 15.31 21.09
CA LEU A 392 -19.75 15.60 21.57
C LEU A 392 -18.70 14.71 20.89
N ASN A 393 -18.97 13.41 20.73
CA ASN A 393 -18.06 12.45 20.09
C ASN A 393 -17.80 12.71 18.60
N ALA A 394 -18.64 13.49 17.91
CA ALA A 394 -18.43 13.85 16.52
C ALA A 394 -17.67 15.18 16.38
N TRP A 395 -17.58 15.98 17.44
CA TRP A 395 -16.95 17.31 17.41
C TRP A 395 -15.54 17.29 16.81
N PRO A 396 -14.63 16.34 17.15
CA PRO A 396 -13.31 16.33 16.53
C PRO A 396 -13.32 16.12 15.02
N LEU A 397 -14.38 15.53 14.46
CA LEU A 397 -14.51 15.26 13.03
C LEU A 397 -15.25 16.37 12.27
N THR A 398 -16.05 17.19 12.95
CA THR A 398 -16.96 18.15 12.29
C THR A 398 -16.58 19.62 12.53
N ALA A 399 -15.93 19.95 13.64
CA ALA A 399 -15.75 21.34 14.09
C ALA A 399 -14.88 22.21 13.16
N PHE A 400 -13.96 21.59 12.42
CA PHE A 400 -12.99 22.28 11.56
C PHE A 400 -13.24 22.06 10.07
N ILE A 401 -14.44 21.61 9.70
CA ILE A 401 -14.86 21.55 8.30
C ILE A 401 -14.94 22.98 7.75
N ASP A 402 -14.31 23.19 6.60
CA ASP A 402 -14.24 24.48 5.93
C ASP A 402 -15.62 24.86 5.35
N ARG A 403 -16.34 25.75 6.05
CA ARG A 403 -17.68 26.23 5.66
C ARG A 403 -17.65 27.25 4.52
N GLU A 404 -16.47 27.73 4.11
CA GLU A 404 -16.33 28.55 2.90
C GLU A 404 -16.26 27.66 1.65
N LYS A 405 -15.76 26.42 1.80
CA LYS A 405 -15.70 25.42 0.74
C LYS A 405 -16.93 24.52 0.66
N HIS A 406 -17.60 24.26 1.78
CA HIS A 406 -18.64 23.23 1.90
C HIS A 406 -19.90 23.74 2.59
N THR A 407 -21.06 23.16 2.24
CA THR A 407 -22.31 23.39 2.97
C THR A 407 -22.45 22.35 4.07
N VAL A 408 -22.50 22.76 5.35
CA VAL A 408 -22.54 21.82 6.49
C VAL A 408 -23.90 21.88 7.20
N LEU A 409 -24.54 20.72 7.33
CA LEU A 409 -25.76 20.48 8.10
C LEU A 409 -25.42 19.64 9.34
N GLU A 410 -25.99 19.97 10.49
CA GLU A 410 -25.83 19.21 11.73
C GLU A 410 -27.19 18.73 12.24
N ASP A 411 -27.31 17.44 12.54
CA ASP A 411 -28.56 16.81 13.04
C ASP A 411 -28.24 15.55 13.88
N VAL A 412 -29.25 14.77 14.27
CA VAL A 412 -29.12 13.48 14.94
C VAL A 412 -28.75 12.35 13.95
N PRO A 413 -28.05 11.27 14.38
CA PRO A 413 -27.54 10.23 13.48
C PRO A 413 -28.59 9.55 12.61
N SER A 414 -29.81 9.37 13.11
CA SER A 414 -30.91 8.76 12.37
C SER A 414 -31.44 9.68 11.27
N ALA A 415 -31.49 10.99 11.49
CA ALA A 415 -31.88 11.99 10.49
C ALA A 415 -30.80 12.15 9.42
N ILE A 416 -29.53 12.10 9.80
CA ILE A 416 -28.37 12.20 8.90
C ILE A 416 -28.32 11.03 7.89
N ALA A 417 -28.64 9.81 8.34
CA ALA A 417 -28.74 8.69 7.42
C ALA A 417 -29.86 8.91 6.39
N THR A 418 -31.01 9.46 6.80
CA THR A 418 -32.13 9.77 5.90
C THR A 418 -31.76 10.84 4.88
N THR A 419 -31.06 11.91 5.28
CA THR A 419 -30.67 12.97 4.34
C THR A 419 -29.69 12.49 3.28
N LEU A 420 -28.79 11.55 3.62
CA LEU A 420 -27.94 10.88 2.63
C LEU A 420 -28.74 9.95 1.71
N ALA A 421 -29.72 9.19 2.27
CA ALA A 421 -30.62 8.30 1.53
C ALA A 421 -31.55 9.03 0.54
N GLU A 422 -31.90 10.28 0.84
CA GLU A 422 -32.72 11.14 -0.03
C GLU A 422 -31.88 11.93 -1.05
N GLY A 423 -30.55 11.99 -0.89
CA GLY A 423 -29.66 12.78 -1.76
C GLY A 423 -29.66 14.29 -1.43
N SER A 424 -30.19 14.65 -0.26
CA SER A 424 -30.18 16.01 0.28
C SER A 424 -28.77 16.46 0.68
N VAL A 425 -27.87 15.51 0.96
CA VAL A 425 -26.42 15.72 1.17
C VAL A 425 -25.60 14.72 0.36
N ASP A 426 -24.34 15.07 0.09
CA ASP A 426 -23.43 14.27 -0.75
C ASP A 426 -22.60 13.30 0.11
N VAL A 427 -22.24 13.73 1.32
CA VAL A 427 -21.48 12.94 2.30
C VAL A 427 -22.04 13.16 3.71
N ALA A 428 -22.05 12.11 4.52
CA ALA A 428 -22.62 12.16 5.86
C ALA A 428 -21.87 11.28 6.86
N LEU A 429 -21.78 11.73 8.11
CA LEU A 429 -21.25 10.94 9.23
C LEU A 429 -22.36 10.02 9.75
N VAL A 430 -22.42 8.79 9.24
CA VAL A 430 -23.54 7.87 9.44
C VAL A 430 -23.19 6.70 10.36
N PRO A 431 -24.17 6.15 11.11
CA PRO A 431 -23.98 4.90 11.82
C PRO A 431 -23.64 3.75 10.87
N VAL A 432 -22.69 2.89 11.24
CA VAL A 432 -22.28 1.76 10.37
C VAL A 432 -23.40 0.77 10.07
N ALA A 433 -24.38 0.61 10.96
CA ALA A 433 -25.58 -0.17 10.67
C ALA A 433 -26.42 0.40 9.52
N ALA A 434 -26.41 1.71 9.29
CA ALA A 434 -27.10 2.31 8.15
C ALA A 434 -26.42 1.94 6.82
N ILE A 435 -25.08 1.98 6.76
CA ILE A 435 -24.33 1.56 5.57
C ILE A 435 -24.64 0.11 5.19
N LEU A 436 -24.71 -0.77 6.18
CA LEU A 436 -24.99 -2.20 6.00
C LEU A 436 -26.45 -2.50 5.63
N THR A 437 -27.33 -1.50 5.75
CA THR A 437 -28.75 -1.59 5.36
C THR A 437 -29.01 -0.92 4.01
N GLU A 438 -28.25 0.11 3.63
CA GLU A 438 -28.53 0.96 2.46
C GLU A 438 -27.69 0.64 1.21
N GLY A 439 -26.69 -0.25 1.29
CA GLY A 439 -26.14 -1.05 0.16
C GLY A 439 -25.28 -0.32 -0.87
N ASP A 440 -25.68 0.88 -1.27
CA ASP A 440 -25.05 1.66 -2.33
C ASP A 440 -24.05 2.69 -1.80
N TRP A 441 -23.90 2.83 -0.48
CA TRP A 441 -22.98 3.81 0.09
C TRP A 441 -21.54 3.30 0.15
N ARG A 442 -20.60 4.23 0.02
CA ARG A 442 -19.16 3.99 0.10
C ARG A 442 -18.58 4.74 1.29
N VAL A 443 -17.77 4.06 2.09
CA VAL A 443 -17.11 4.63 3.27
C VAL A 443 -15.90 5.46 2.85
N VAL A 444 -15.85 6.72 3.29
CA VAL A 444 -14.70 7.60 3.11
C VAL A 444 -13.55 7.10 4.01
N PRO A 445 -12.39 6.71 3.45
CA PRO A 445 -11.32 6.10 4.24
C PRO A 445 -10.66 7.04 5.25
N GLY A 446 -10.17 6.44 6.35
CA GLY A 446 -9.24 7.05 7.29
C GLY A 446 -9.85 7.63 8.57
N MET A 447 -11.18 7.80 8.65
CA MET A 447 -11.83 8.38 9.83
C MET A 447 -13.06 7.58 10.26
N ALA A 448 -13.26 7.49 11.56
CA ALA A 448 -14.42 6.86 12.18
C ALA A 448 -14.72 7.52 13.53
N ILE A 449 -15.87 7.17 14.11
CA ILE A 449 -16.07 7.19 15.56
C ILE A 449 -16.06 5.73 16.00
N GLY A 450 -15.07 5.33 16.78
CA GLY A 450 -14.92 3.98 17.28
C GLY A 450 -14.34 3.93 18.69
N ALA A 451 -13.99 2.73 19.13
CA ALA A 451 -13.39 2.46 20.43
C ALA A 451 -12.52 1.21 20.40
N ASP A 452 -11.46 1.19 21.19
CA ASP A 452 -10.56 0.03 21.35
C ASP A 452 -10.46 -0.40 22.82
N GLY A 453 -11.61 -0.43 23.50
CA GLY A 453 -11.75 -0.60 24.93
C GLY A 453 -13.04 0.05 25.44
N PRO A 454 -13.20 0.22 26.77
CA PRO A 454 -14.41 0.80 27.34
C PRO A 454 -14.58 2.28 26.94
N VAL A 455 -15.81 2.66 26.62
CA VAL A 455 -16.19 4.04 26.26
C VAL A 455 -17.01 4.75 27.32
N GLU A 456 -17.54 3.99 28.30
CA GLU A 456 -18.38 4.46 29.42
C GLU A 456 -19.66 5.20 28.98
N SER A 457 -19.99 5.12 27.69
CA SER A 457 -21.04 5.87 27.03
C SER A 457 -21.92 5.01 26.12
N VAL A 458 -21.67 3.70 26.04
CA VAL A 458 -22.49 2.73 25.31
C VAL A 458 -22.61 1.48 26.17
N LEU A 459 -23.67 1.44 26.98
CA LEU A 459 -23.81 0.47 28.07
C LEU A 459 -25.09 -0.35 27.94
N LEU A 460 -25.03 -1.61 28.34
CA LEU A 460 -26.19 -2.37 28.82
C LEU A 460 -26.27 -2.22 30.34
N VAL A 461 -27.46 -1.88 30.84
CA VAL A 461 -27.69 -1.60 32.27
C VAL A 461 -28.93 -2.30 32.77
N ALA A 462 -28.88 -2.84 33.99
CA ALA A 462 -30.00 -3.52 34.64
C ALA A 462 -29.91 -3.49 36.17
N GLU A 463 -31.03 -3.80 36.84
CA GLU A 463 -31.06 -4.02 38.30
C GLU A 463 -30.60 -5.43 38.70
N THR A 464 -30.90 -6.40 37.85
CA THR A 464 -30.63 -7.83 38.08
C THR A 464 -29.54 -8.34 37.15
N GLU A 465 -28.95 -9.49 37.48
CA GLU A 465 -27.97 -10.16 36.62
C GLU A 465 -28.61 -10.70 35.33
N PRO A 466 -27.84 -10.84 34.22
CA PRO A 466 -28.33 -11.27 32.91
C PRO A 466 -29.20 -12.54 32.92
N GLU A 467 -28.96 -13.46 33.86
CA GLU A 467 -29.67 -14.74 33.95
C GLU A 467 -31.16 -14.55 34.29
N GLN A 468 -31.54 -13.38 34.79
CA GLN A 468 -32.91 -13.01 35.14
C GLN A 468 -33.58 -12.12 34.09
N TRP A 469 -32.85 -11.71 33.04
CA TRP A 469 -33.39 -10.78 32.06
C TRP A 469 -34.44 -11.46 31.18
N THR A 470 -35.51 -10.71 30.91
CA THR A 470 -36.63 -11.14 30.05
C THR A 470 -36.84 -10.19 28.87
N GLU A 471 -36.52 -8.91 29.04
CA GLU A 471 -36.64 -7.88 28.00
C GLU A 471 -35.42 -6.96 28.02
N VAL A 472 -34.99 -6.51 26.83
CA VAL A 472 -33.98 -5.46 26.67
C VAL A 472 -34.55 -4.30 25.86
N LEU A 473 -34.61 -3.12 26.48
CA LEU A 473 -35.04 -1.87 25.85
C LEU A 473 -33.87 -1.25 25.10
N LEU A 474 -34.05 -1.02 23.80
CA LEU A 474 -33.03 -0.44 22.92
C LEU A 474 -33.39 1.03 22.64
N ASP A 475 -32.56 1.95 23.11
CA ASP A 475 -32.73 3.38 22.81
C ASP A 475 -32.68 3.62 21.28
N GLY A 476 -33.69 4.30 20.75
CA GLY A 476 -33.86 4.57 19.32
C GLY A 476 -32.82 5.51 18.70
N GLU A 477 -31.99 6.20 19.50
CA GLU A 477 -30.98 7.14 18.99
C GLU A 477 -29.80 6.48 18.26
N SER A 478 -29.53 5.17 18.44
CA SER A 478 -28.42 4.47 17.75
C SER A 478 -28.80 3.11 17.20
N ARG A 479 -28.85 3.01 15.86
CA ARG A 479 -29.04 1.74 15.14
C ARG A 479 -27.85 0.79 15.33
N THR A 480 -26.62 1.29 15.31
CA THR A 480 -25.41 0.47 15.44
C THR A 480 -25.33 -0.17 16.82
N SER A 481 -25.48 0.61 17.89
CA SER A 481 -25.39 0.11 19.26
C SER A 481 -26.49 -0.91 19.56
N ALA A 482 -27.71 -0.67 19.04
CA ALA A 482 -28.84 -1.59 19.19
C ALA A 482 -28.58 -2.96 18.56
N VAL A 483 -27.95 -2.99 17.37
CA VAL A 483 -27.55 -4.25 16.73
C VAL A 483 -26.39 -4.91 17.48
N LEU A 484 -25.41 -4.14 17.94
CA LEU A 484 -24.31 -4.67 18.75
C LEU A 484 -24.82 -5.34 20.03
N ALA A 485 -25.72 -4.69 20.77
CA ALA A 485 -26.31 -5.25 21.99
C ALA A 485 -26.98 -6.61 21.71
N GLN A 486 -27.79 -6.68 20.65
CA GLN A 486 -28.46 -7.91 20.24
C GLN A 486 -27.46 -9.00 19.84
N ILE A 487 -26.42 -8.68 19.06
CA ILE A 487 -25.37 -9.65 18.70
C ILE A 487 -24.69 -10.20 19.96
N LEU A 488 -24.32 -9.34 20.91
CA LEU A 488 -23.62 -9.75 22.13
C LEU A 488 -24.49 -10.64 23.02
N LEU A 489 -25.81 -10.39 23.06
CA LEU A 489 -26.79 -11.14 23.85
C LEU A 489 -27.32 -12.41 23.18
N THR A 490 -27.16 -12.57 21.87
CA THR A 490 -27.69 -13.73 21.13
C THR A 490 -26.62 -14.64 20.55
N LYS A 491 -25.43 -14.11 20.27
CA LYS A 491 -24.30 -14.83 19.66
C LYS A 491 -22.97 -14.63 20.38
N GLY A 492 -22.86 -13.54 21.13
CA GLY A 492 -21.62 -13.15 21.82
C GLY A 492 -21.47 -13.73 23.22
N PRO A 493 -20.51 -13.21 24.00
CA PRO A 493 -20.17 -13.74 25.31
C PRO A 493 -21.30 -13.66 26.33
N LEU A 494 -22.28 -12.77 26.13
CA LEU A 494 -23.43 -12.63 27.03
C LEU A 494 -24.54 -13.63 26.72
N ALA A 495 -24.53 -14.30 25.56
CA ALA A 495 -25.58 -15.22 25.16
C ALA A 495 -25.75 -16.42 26.09
N ALA A 496 -24.65 -16.91 26.69
CA ALA A 496 -24.69 -18.00 27.66
C ALA A 496 -25.22 -17.58 29.04
N ARG A 497 -25.34 -16.27 29.28
CA ARG A 497 -25.78 -15.70 30.56
C ARG A 497 -27.24 -15.27 30.57
N VAL A 498 -27.94 -15.33 29.44
CA VAL A 498 -29.33 -14.87 29.32
C VAL A 498 -30.25 -16.00 28.90
N GLY A 499 -31.51 -15.92 29.31
CA GLY A 499 -32.59 -16.78 28.80
C GLY A 499 -33.12 -16.30 27.45
N GLU A 500 -34.36 -16.66 27.14
CA GLU A 500 -35.08 -16.09 26.00
C GLU A 500 -35.39 -14.61 26.25
N LEU A 501 -34.96 -13.73 25.34
CA LEU A 501 -35.07 -12.28 25.48
C LEU A 501 -35.98 -11.68 24.40
N THR A 502 -36.83 -10.74 24.79
CA THR A 502 -37.52 -9.84 23.86
C THR A 502 -36.77 -8.51 23.73
N PHE A 503 -36.56 -8.04 22.51
CA PHE A 503 -35.95 -6.73 22.25
C PHE A 503 -37.01 -5.73 21.83
N ARG A 504 -37.10 -4.59 22.52
CA ARG A 504 -38.06 -3.53 22.20
C ARG A 504 -37.35 -2.20 22.02
N ARG A 505 -37.55 -1.58 20.84
CA ARG A 505 -37.09 -0.20 20.62
C ARG A 505 -38.04 0.77 21.32
N VAL A 506 -37.47 1.76 21.99
CA VAL A 506 -38.20 2.82 22.69
C VAL A 506 -37.73 4.19 22.23
N GLY A 507 -38.49 5.23 22.57
CA GLY A 507 -38.14 6.60 22.22
C GLY A 507 -36.81 7.05 22.86
N PRO A 508 -36.17 8.09 22.31
CA PRO A 508 -34.96 8.69 22.87
C PRO A 508 -35.06 8.93 24.39
N GLY A 509 -34.17 8.31 25.17
CA GLY A 509 -34.12 8.50 26.62
C GLY A 509 -35.18 7.75 27.44
N GLU A 510 -36.07 6.98 26.80
CA GLU A 510 -37.12 6.21 27.50
C GLU A 510 -36.62 4.88 28.08
N ALA A 511 -35.49 4.36 27.60
CA ALA A 511 -34.98 3.03 27.97
C ALA A 511 -34.61 2.94 29.47
N VAL A 512 -33.83 3.91 29.98
CA VAL A 512 -33.35 3.91 31.37
C VAL A 512 -34.50 4.08 32.38
N PRO A 513 -35.45 5.03 32.22
CA PRO A 513 -36.60 5.14 33.11
C PRO A 513 -37.48 3.88 33.14
N ALA A 514 -37.63 3.19 32.01
CA ALA A 514 -38.49 2.01 31.88
C ALA A 514 -37.81 0.69 32.27
N ALA A 515 -36.48 0.64 32.37
CA ALA A 515 -35.76 -0.52 32.89
C ALA A 515 -36.04 -0.73 34.37
N GLY A 516 -36.14 -1.98 34.83
CA GLY A 516 -36.41 -2.35 36.22
C GLY A 516 -36.71 -3.84 36.38
N GLY A 517 -36.39 -4.41 37.55
CA GLY A 517 -36.54 -5.85 37.79
C GLY A 517 -35.79 -6.70 36.76
N THR A 518 -36.54 -7.43 35.92
CA THR A 518 -36.05 -8.32 34.86
C THR A 518 -35.89 -7.64 33.50
N VAL A 519 -36.05 -6.31 33.42
CA VAL A 519 -35.95 -5.53 32.18
C VAL A 519 -34.65 -4.72 32.18
N ALA A 520 -33.78 -5.00 31.21
CA ALA A 520 -32.53 -4.26 30.99
C ALA A 520 -32.72 -3.14 29.95
N ALA A 521 -31.79 -2.19 29.91
CA ALA A 521 -31.76 -1.13 28.92
C ALA A 521 -30.39 -0.98 28.28
N MET A 522 -30.37 -0.69 26.98
CA MET A 522 -29.21 -0.14 26.29
C MET A 522 -29.29 1.39 26.34
N VAL A 523 -28.24 2.02 26.84
CA VAL A 523 -28.10 3.47 26.96
C VAL A 523 -26.87 3.95 26.18
N ILE A 524 -26.99 5.11 25.54
CA ILE A 524 -25.91 5.74 24.79
C ILE A 524 -25.69 7.21 25.18
N GLY A 525 -24.49 7.73 24.93
CA GLY A 525 -24.15 9.14 25.05
C GLY A 525 -24.09 9.63 26.51
N ASP A 526 -24.35 10.92 26.71
CA ASP A 526 -24.22 11.57 28.03
C ASP A 526 -25.14 10.97 29.10
N ARG A 527 -26.25 10.34 28.68
CA ARG A 527 -27.19 9.66 29.61
C ARG A 527 -26.56 8.46 30.31
N ALA A 528 -25.50 7.87 29.76
CA ALA A 528 -24.75 6.80 30.42
C ALA A 528 -23.93 7.29 31.63
N ARG A 529 -23.69 8.60 31.74
CA ARG A 529 -22.88 9.20 32.81
C ARG A 529 -23.67 9.41 34.10
N ASP A 530 -24.98 9.59 34.01
CA ASP A 530 -25.88 9.85 35.15
C ASP A 530 -26.95 8.75 35.29
N LEU A 531 -26.48 7.54 35.61
CA LEU A 531 -27.36 6.38 35.74
C LEU A 531 -27.88 6.22 37.18
N PRO A 532 -29.19 5.93 37.36
CA PRO A 532 -29.76 5.59 38.66
C PRO A 532 -28.99 4.46 39.36
N GLY A 533 -28.72 4.62 40.66
CA GLY A 533 -27.98 3.62 41.44
C GLY A 533 -28.61 2.22 41.48
N ARG A 534 -29.94 2.14 41.25
CA ARG A 534 -30.66 0.86 41.10
C ARG A 534 -30.15 0.01 39.92
N LEU A 535 -29.62 0.65 38.87
CA LEU A 535 -29.03 -0.02 37.71
C LEU A 535 -27.55 -0.33 37.94
N GLY A 536 -27.32 -1.27 38.87
CA GLY A 536 -25.98 -1.66 39.34
C GLY A 536 -25.24 -2.60 38.39
N VAL A 537 -25.96 -3.40 37.60
CA VAL A 537 -25.35 -4.31 36.61
C VAL A 537 -25.10 -3.55 35.32
N ARG A 538 -23.83 -3.50 34.89
CA ARG A 538 -23.41 -2.69 33.73
C ARG A 538 -22.41 -3.45 32.86
N PHE A 539 -22.63 -3.41 31.55
CA PHE A 539 -21.68 -3.92 30.56
C PHE A 539 -21.39 -2.84 29.53
N ASP A 540 -20.13 -2.48 29.36
CA ASP A 540 -19.69 -1.61 28.26
C ASP A 540 -19.60 -2.44 26.98
N LEU A 541 -20.40 -2.07 25.97
CA LEU A 541 -20.53 -2.92 24.78
C LEU A 541 -19.22 -3.01 23.97
N PRO A 542 -18.49 -1.91 23.72
CA PRO A 542 -17.15 -1.97 23.15
C PRO A 542 -16.15 -2.81 23.94
N GLU A 543 -16.18 -2.75 25.28
CA GLU A 543 -15.31 -3.59 26.11
C GLU A 543 -15.61 -5.07 25.91
N VAL A 544 -16.89 -5.46 25.98
CA VAL A 544 -17.32 -6.85 25.73
C VAL A 544 -16.96 -7.29 24.31
N TRP A 545 -17.17 -6.42 23.31
CA TRP A 545 -16.79 -6.66 21.92
C TRP A 545 -15.29 -6.89 21.77
N LYS A 546 -14.47 -6.03 22.38
CA LYS A 546 -13.02 -6.09 22.32
C LYS A 546 -12.49 -7.36 22.97
N ALA A 547 -13.03 -7.72 24.15
CA ALA A 547 -12.69 -8.95 24.84
C ALA A 547 -13.04 -10.20 24.01
N TRP A 548 -14.15 -10.16 23.28
CA TRP A 548 -14.58 -11.29 22.45
C TRP A 548 -13.81 -11.44 21.14
N THR A 549 -13.60 -10.33 20.42
CA THR A 549 -13.12 -10.35 19.04
C THR A 549 -11.64 -9.98 18.91
N GLY A 550 -11.06 -9.35 19.94
CA GLY A 550 -9.72 -8.73 19.87
C GLY A 550 -9.67 -7.45 19.03
N LEU A 551 -10.79 -7.03 18.43
CA LEU A 551 -10.86 -5.93 17.46
C LEU A 551 -11.49 -4.67 18.07
N PRO A 552 -11.10 -3.46 17.61
CA PRO A 552 -11.84 -2.24 17.89
C PRO A 552 -13.29 -2.34 17.39
N PHE A 553 -14.20 -1.58 18.01
CA PHE A 553 -15.56 -1.40 17.52
C PHE A 553 -15.71 -0.07 16.79
N VAL A 554 -16.49 -0.04 15.71
CA VAL A 554 -16.76 1.17 14.92
C VAL A 554 -18.24 1.51 15.01
N PHE A 555 -18.55 2.72 15.47
CA PHE A 555 -19.92 3.20 15.63
C PHE A 555 -20.45 3.91 14.38
N ALA A 556 -19.65 4.82 13.84
CA ALA A 556 -20.01 5.68 12.73
C ALA A 556 -18.79 5.96 11.84
N VAL A 557 -19.04 6.23 10.56
CA VAL A 557 -18.02 6.58 9.58
C VAL A 557 -18.59 7.63 8.62
N TRP A 558 -17.70 8.36 7.96
CA TRP A 558 -18.11 9.19 6.82
C TRP A 558 -18.47 8.28 5.64
N ALA A 559 -19.61 8.50 5.02
CA ALA A 559 -20.04 7.77 3.83
C ALA A 559 -20.73 8.68 2.82
N GLY A 560 -20.66 8.32 1.55
CA GLY A 560 -21.39 8.98 0.47
C GLY A 560 -21.80 8.00 -0.63
N ARG A 561 -22.45 8.51 -1.67
CA ARG A 561 -22.87 7.73 -2.84
C ARG A 561 -21.69 7.47 -3.80
N PRO A 562 -21.82 6.52 -4.75
CA PRO A 562 -20.90 6.43 -5.88
C PRO A 562 -20.87 7.77 -6.64
N GLY A 563 -19.73 8.12 -7.22
CA GLY A 563 -19.50 9.42 -7.86
C GLY A 563 -19.15 10.58 -6.91
N LEU A 564 -19.01 10.32 -5.60
CA LEU A 564 -18.55 11.34 -4.66
C LEU A 564 -17.12 11.77 -4.98
N ASP A 565 -16.92 13.09 -5.08
CA ASP A 565 -15.62 13.69 -5.33
C ASP A 565 -14.57 13.20 -4.32
N PRO A 566 -13.51 12.48 -4.75
CA PRO A 566 -12.50 11.93 -3.86
C PRO A 566 -11.79 12.98 -2.99
N ARG A 567 -11.79 14.27 -3.41
CA ARG A 567 -11.18 15.39 -2.66
C ARG A 567 -11.81 15.59 -1.29
N ILE A 568 -13.09 15.28 -1.13
CA ILE A 568 -13.79 15.44 0.15
C ILE A 568 -13.15 14.62 1.28
N GLY A 569 -12.57 13.46 0.95
CA GLY A 569 -11.86 12.64 1.93
C GLY A 569 -10.63 13.36 2.49
N GLY A 570 -9.96 14.18 1.69
CA GLY A 570 -8.84 15.02 2.15
C GLY A 570 -9.30 16.11 3.11
N ASP A 571 -10.33 16.86 2.73
CA ASP A 571 -10.88 17.95 3.54
C ASP A 571 -11.41 17.46 4.89
N LEU A 572 -12.14 16.34 4.91
CA LEU A 572 -12.65 15.73 6.13
C LEU A 572 -11.51 15.24 7.04
N ARG A 573 -10.43 14.67 6.47
CA ARG A 573 -9.25 14.23 7.25
C ARG A 573 -8.51 15.41 7.87
N GLU A 574 -8.38 16.51 7.14
CA GLU A 574 -7.75 17.72 7.66
C GLU A 574 -8.59 18.35 8.77
N ALA A 575 -9.92 18.41 8.61
CA ALA A 575 -10.84 18.83 9.66
C ALA A 575 -10.70 17.94 10.91
N ALA A 576 -10.66 16.62 10.73
CA ALA A 576 -10.47 15.66 11.81
C ALA A 576 -9.12 15.86 12.53
N ARG A 577 -8.04 16.06 11.78
CA ARG A 577 -6.69 16.30 12.33
C ARG A 577 -6.66 17.56 13.21
N ARG A 578 -7.23 18.66 12.71
CA ARG A 578 -7.32 19.93 13.46
C ARG A 578 -8.23 19.81 14.67
N GLY A 579 -9.38 19.16 14.54
CA GLY A 579 -10.29 18.90 15.65
C GLY A 579 -9.64 18.11 16.77
N ARG A 580 -8.94 17.01 16.44
CA ARG A 580 -8.22 16.21 17.44
C ARG A 580 -7.11 16.97 18.14
N ALA A 581 -6.33 17.76 17.39
CA ALA A 581 -5.28 18.60 17.96
C ALA A 581 -5.84 19.65 18.94
N ALA A 582 -7.05 20.16 18.68
CA ALA A 582 -7.70 21.18 19.51
C ALA A 582 -8.40 20.62 20.77
N ILE A 583 -8.52 19.29 20.95
CA ILE A 583 -9.26 18.73 22.10
C ILE A 583 -8.65 19.18 23.43
N ALA A 584 -7.32 19.11 23.56
CA ALA A 584 -6.62 19.42 24.81
C ALA A 584 -6.76 20.89 25.23
N GLU A 585 -6.95 21.79 24.27
CA GLU A 585 -7.17 23.22 24.49
C GLU A 585 -8.65 23.53 24.75
N ARG A 586 -9.56 22.86 24.05
CA ARG A 586 -11.00 23.18 24.03
C ARG A 586 -11.81 22.52 25.14
N PHE A 587 -11.40 21.34 25.60
CA PHE A 587 -12.12 20.54 26.60
C PHE A 587 -11.22 20.23 27.80
N THR A 588 -11.84 20.10 28.97
CA THR A 588 -11.16 19.77 30.23
C THR A 588 -11.91 18.66 30.96
N GLY A 589 -11.27 18.07 31.96
CA GLY A 589 -11.89 17.04 32.81
C GLY A 589 -12.42 15.83 32.01
N ALA A 590 -13.62 15.38 32.37
CA ALA A 590 -14.23 14.16 31.83
C ALA A 590 -14.45 14.21 30.31
N ASP A 591 -14.78 15.37 29.74
CA ASP A 591 -15.00 15.50 28.29
C ASP A 591 -13.70 15.36 27.50
N ARG A 592 -12.59 15.88 28.02
CA ARG A 592 -11.27 15.69 27.41
C ARG A 592 -10.87 14.21 27.44
N THR A 593 -11.00 13.56 28.60
CA THR A 593 -10.69 12.13 28.73
C THR A 593 -11.57 11.29 27.82
N TYR A 594 -12.86 11.60 27.74
CA TYR A 594 -13.78 10.91 26.83
C TYR A 594 -13.34 11.04 25.36
N LEU A 595 -13.01 12.25 24.91
CA LEU A 595 -12.62 12.51 23.53
C LEU A 595 -11.21 12.00 23.19
N GLN A 596 -10.24 12.03 24.11
CA GLN A 596 -8.85 11.65 23.82
C GLN A 596 -8.54 10.20 24.15
N ASP A 597 -9.08 9.68 25.26
CA ASP A 597 -8.62 8.42 25.85
C ASP A 597 -9.64 7.29 25.70
N ARG A 598 -10.93 7.62 25.56
CA ARG A 598 -12.02 6.63 25.42
C ARG A 598 -12.44 6.39 23.97
N LEU A 599 -12.34 7.40 23.13
CA LEU A 599 -12.74 7.31 21.73
C LEU A 599 -11.54 7.15 20.79
N ARG A 600 -11.81 6.44 19.69
CA ARG A 600 -10.88 6.23 18.59
C ARG A 600 -11.44 6.88 17.33
N TYR A 601 -10.64 7.70 16.67
CA TYR A 601 -11.07 8.41 15.46
C TYR A 601 -10.49 7.90 14.15
N ASP A 602 -9.48 7.03 14.20
CA ASP A 602 -8.83 6.51 13.01
C ASP A 602 -9.51 5.22 12.54
N LEU A 603 -9.92 5.21 11.27
CA LEU A 603 -10.38 4.01 10.57
C LEU A 603 -9.16 3.32 9.92
N ASP A 604 -8.30 2.73 10.76
CA ASP A 604 -7.18 1.91 10.32
C ASP A 604 -7.60 0.46 10.06
N ASP A 605 -6.65 -0.40 9.67
CA ASP A 605 -6.92 -1.80 9.31
C ASP A 605 -7.61 -2.57 10.44
N ARG A 606 -7.22 -2.33 11.69
CA ARG A 606 -7.84 -2.99 12.85
C ARG A 606 -9.29 -2.57 13.02
N ALA A 607 -9.58 -1.28 12.90
CA ALA A 607 -10.95 -0.77 12.96
C ALA A 607 -11.80 -1.28 11.78
N LEU A 608 -11.23 -1.36 10.57
CA LEU A 608 -11.90 -1.89 9.38
C LEU A 608 -12.19 -3.39 9.51
N MET A 609 -11.27 -4.17 10.08
CA MET A 609 -11.51 -5.58 10.43
C MET A 609 -12.65 -5.70 11.45
N GLY A 610 -12.68 -4.85 12.47
CA GLY A 610 -13.77 -4.78 13.45
C GLY A 610 -15.12 -4.51 12.79
N LEU A 611 -15.16 -3.53 11.89
CA LEU A 611 -16.34 -3.19 11.09
C LEU A 611 -16.81 -4.35 10.21
N ARG A 612 -15.91 -5.02 9.49
CA ARG A 612 -16.23 -6.20 8.67
C ARG A 612 -16.73 -7.38 9.52
N ARG A 613 -16.14 -7.60 10.69
CA ARG A 613 -16.59 -8.63 11.63
C ARG A 613 -18.00 -8.34 12.15
N PHE A 614 -18.30 -7.08 12.48
CA PHE A 614 -19.64 -6.65 12.88
C PHE A 614 -20.66 -6.87 11.75
N ALA A 615 -20.30 -6.54 10.51
CA ALA A 615 -21.13 -6.78 9.35
C ALA A 615 -21.45 -8.27 9.15
N ALA A 616 -20.44 -9.13 9.25
CA ALA A 616 -20.60 -10.58 9.12
C ALA A 616 -21.55 -11.15 10.20
N LEU A 617 -21.33 -10.81 11.47
CA LEU A 617 -22.17 -11.24 12.58
C LEU A 617 -23.61 -10.72 12.46
N GLY A 618 -23.78 -9.48 12.02
CA GLY A 618 -25.10 -8.91 11.79
C GLY A 618 -25.87 -9.60 10.66
N ARG A 619 -25.19 -10.02 9.58
CA ARG A 619 -25.80 -10.82 8.50
C ARG A 619 -26.20 -12.21 8.99
N GLU A 620 -25.32 -12.88 9.73
CA GLU A 620 -25.62 -14.19 10.34
C GLU A 620 -26.83 -14.12 11.28
N ALA A 621 -27.05 -12.99 11.94
CA ALA A 621 -28.20 -12.72 12.80
C ALA A 621 -29.41 -12.14 12.06
N GLY A 622 -29.35 -11.93 10.74
CA GLY A 622 -30.46 -11.43 9.93
C GLY A 622 -30.73 -9.92 10.05
N PHE A 623 -29.81 -9.13 10.62
CA PHE A 623 -29.97 -7.68 10.75
C PHE A 623 -29.64 -6.90 9.47
N PHE A 624 -28.84 -7.47 8.58
CA PHE A 624 -28.35 -6.81 7.37
C PHE A 624 -28.58 -7.67 6.13
N THR A 625 -28.91 -7.03 5.00
CA THR A 625 -29.28 -7.67 3.73
C THR A 625 -28.27 -7.42 2.60
N HIS A 626 -27.26 -6.58 2.81
CA HIS A 626 -26.33 -6.13 1.77
C HIS A 626 -24.88 -6.62 1.97
N GLY A 627 -24.08 -6.50 0.92
CA GLY A 627 -22.70 -7.00 0.81
C GLY A 627 -21.70 -6.37 1.80
N ASP A 628 -20.42 -6.70 1.66
CA ASP A 628 -19.37 -6.16 2.54
C ASP A 628 -19.21 -4.63 2.39
N VAL A 629 -18.71 -3.99 3.46
CA VAL A 629 -18.44 -2.54 3.49
C VAL A 629 -17.46 -2.18 2.38
N GLN A 630 -17.92 -1.35 1.45
CA GLN A 630 -17.10 -0.84 0.35
C GLN A 630 -16.51 0.51 0.72
N LEU A 631 -15.22 0.69 0.43
CA LEU A 631 -14.55 1.98 0.59
C LEU A 631 -14.76 2.82 -0.67
N LEU A 632 -14.78 4.13 -0.51
CA LEU A 632 -14.73 5.07 -1.63
C LEU A 632 -13.33 4.99 -2.26
N GLY A 633 -13.23 4.36 -3.44
CA GLY A 633 -12.04 4.33 -4.29
C GLY A 633 -12.29 5.12 -5.59
N PRO A 634 -11.26 5.32 -6.45
CA PRO A 634 -11.51 5.79 -7.80
C PRO A 634 -12.45 4.80 -8.51
N GLU A 635 -13.53 5.29 -9.10
CA GLU A 635 -14.47 4.43 -9.84
C GLU A 635 -13.73 3.66 -10.94
N SER A 636 -13.91 2.36 -10.96
CA SER A 636 -13.50 1.52 -12.08
C SER A 636 -14.54 1.68 -13.18
N ASP A 637 -14.20 2.44 -14.22
CA ASP A 637 -14.90 2.40 -15.52
C ASP A 637 -14.68 1.06 -16.23
#